data_AF-D6PBG0-F1
#
_entry.id   AF-D6PBG0-F1
#
_cell.length_a   1.000
_cell.length_b   1.000
_cell.length_c   1.000
_cell.angle_alpha   90.00
_cell.angle_beta   90.00
_cell.angle_gamma   90.00
#
_symmetry.space_group_name_H-M   'P 1'
#
loop_
_entity.id
_entity.type
_entity.pdbx_description
1 polymer ?
#
loop_
_entity_poly.entity_id
_entity_poly.type
_entity_poly.pdbx_seq_one_letter_code
_entity_poly.pdbx_strand_id
1 'polypeptide(L)'
;MGMRRTSMTILAIICLMMVPYNGIGNSSAASGTMHQGAVEHTLFFIGDADATTGSFTPSKTLLTDLQELEATSEGAASRTELYVFEQTIGADGTIPSGTWTHRINYVVEGASNVGGNWSTEIIIGGTSFLSGEFAFGGRGGSYDFPVEIDEIQVNQGDTLKLIFYLEGGVIWNSPDDNSELYLTWGGPESDAGLTMNSPLVTIDMQDANPDGDVVYFPIRLHSDYAADLADLQNMEARINGVITEDVPFISTTTSGVEIVYPWSVPVGSSSGTYSMNFTLNPQDGVTIQAQLEHQIELGEGSGDGGGWNFGTEPVRTGGSTLDLELELRQSGDRLERSSTLTIDGAVTVWMRWGLDNIGNDTLDSTSWWREISAGQSSLINSEIQDGEISDAEIQVLENHLISSPQNLADFLDRGLALDSTAILGATPFDIEGAINVDIDLRDSYEVKSSPLQIRIQTATILEGGEITMIETFIRSQSKTYWTGVTLDARLSTNPTQGIAGVYGDGIDYSYLRYGISENVYVTFGEDDRNEDFRVTITPANSITDAPLIGLILLLIGMALTFILMFRITKNRMRIPVAIWLTVMGAAVSILYIYGIQMNLLFGAEGGTFIMGLLIVFASPKNRSNHLSDVPDRDIAIIDCPKCNQSNPVPSDERPLRLKCGGCGRTLLIE
;
A
#
# COMPACT_ATOMS: atom_id res chain seq x y z
N MET A 1 -54.60 -8.05 -2.08
CA MET A 1 -53.16 -7.70 -2.10
C MET A 1 -52.61 -7.24 -0.73
N GLY A 2 -53.44 -6.86 0.24
CA GLY A 2 -52.97 -6.41 1.59
C GLY A 2 -52.49 -7.52 2.54
N MET A 3 -52.98 -8.76 2.41
CA MET A 3 -52.70 -9.83 3.37
C MET A 3 -51.32 -10.50 3.19
N ARG A 4 -50.68 -10.35 2.01
CA ARG A 4 -49.33 -10.86 1.75
C ARG A 4 -48.23 -9.95 2.29
N ARG A 5 -48.48 -8.63 2.38
CA ARG A 5 -47.50 -7.67 2.91
C ARG A 5 -47.40 -7.75 4.43
N THR A 6 -48.52 -7.94 5.13
CA THR A 6 -48.53 -8.09 6.60
C THR A 6 -47.86 -9.38 7.07
N SER A 7 -48.05 -10.51 6.37
CA SER A 7 -47.32 -11.74 6.70
C SER A 7 -45.83 -11.65 6.44
N MET A 8 -45.39 -10.90 5.41
CA MET A 8 -43.95 -10.70 5.13
C MET A 8 -43.28 -9.80 6.18
N THR A 9 -43.96 -8.75 6.66
CA THR A 9 -43.43 -7.90 7.74
C THR A 9 -43.41 -8.61 9.08
N ILE A 10 -44.39 -9.47 9.38
CA ILE A 10 -44.38 -10.28 10.62
C ILE A 10 -43.28 -11.34 10.57
N LEU A 11 -43.04 -11.96 9.41
CA LEU A 11 -41.95 -12.93 9.25
C LEU A 11 -40.56 -12.25 9.34
N ALA A 12 -40.41 -11.05 8.79
CA ALA A 12 -39.17 -10.27 8.91
C ALA A 12 -38.88 -9.84 10.37
N ILE A 13 -39.92 -9.49 11.13
CA ILE A 13 -39.78 -9.15 12.56
C ILE A 13 -39.46 -10.39 13.40
N ILE A 14 -40.03 -11.56 13.08
CA ILE A 14 -39.71 -12.82 13.77
C ILE A 14 -38.29 -13.29 13.43
N CYS A 15 -37.82 -13.11 12.19
CA CYS A 15 -36.43 -13.40 11.83
C CYS A 15 -35.44 -12.41 12.50
N LEU A 16 -35.82 -11.16 12.72
CA LEU A 16 -34.99 -10.21 13.49
C LEU A 16 -34.93 -10.55 14.99
N MET A 17 -35.94 -11.23 15.53
CA MET A 17 -35.97 -11.69 16.93
C MET A 17 -35.27 -13.04 17.16
N MET A 18 -34.77 -13.70 16.10
CA MET A 18 -34.05 -14.98 16.18
C MET A 18 -32.52 -14.83 16.06
N VAL A 19 -31.98 -13.61 16.06
CA VAL A 19 -30.55 -13.40 16.32
C VAL A 19 -30.30 -13.79 17.78
N PRO A 20 -29.34 -14.68 18.09
CA PRO A 20 -29.02 -15.04 19.47
C PRO A 20 -28.65 -13.77 20.25
N TYR A 21 -29.52 -13.40 21.19
CA TYR A 21 -29.33 -12.30 22.11
C TYR A 21 -28.33 -12.76 23.17
N ASN A 22 -27.02 -12.61 22.89
CA ASN A 22 -26.02 -12.68 23.94
C ASN A 22 -26.29 -11.52 24.91
N GLY A 23 -26.38 -11.82 26.21
CA GLY A 23 -26.95 -10.92 27.21
C GLY A 23 -26.28 -9.55 27.24
N ILE A 24 -27.04 -8.49 26.99
CA ILE A 24 -26.64 -7.12 27.28
C ILE A 24 -26.70 -6.96 28.80
N GLY A 25 -25.54 -6.90 29.47
CA GLY A 25 -25.47 -6.39 30.84
C GLY A 25 -25.73 -4.88 30.81
N ASN A 26 -26.69 -4.40 31.58
CA ASN A 26 -26.86 -2.97 31.80
C ASN A 26 -26.38 -2.66 33.23
N SER A 27 -25.26 -1.97 33.36
CA SER A 27 -24.82 -1.39 34.64
C SER A 27 -24.96 0.14 34.59
N SER A 28 -25.61 0.73 35.58
CA SER A 28 -25.54 2.17 35.85
C SER A 28 -24.46 2.40 36.90
N ALA A 29 -23.21 2.54 36.48
CA ALA A 29 -22.06 2.69 37.36
C ALA A 29 -20.99 3.57 36.70
N ALA A 30 -20.14 4.17 37.53
CA ALA A 30 -18.97 4.96 37.12
C ALA A 30 -18.04 4.10 36.23
N SER A 31 -17.75 2.88 36.68
CA SER A 31 -17.08 1.81 35.93
C SER A 31 -17.90 0.52 36.02
N GLY A 32 -17.76 -0.38 35.05
CA GLY A 32 -18.52 -1.62 34.98
C GLY A 32 -17.79 -2.75 34.27
N THR A 33 -17.56 -3.84 35.01
CA THR A 33 -17.07 -5.10 34.44
C THR A 33 -18.23 -5.93 33.90
N MET A 34 -18.11 -6.28 32.63
CA MET A 34 -19.13 -6.96 31.84
C MET A 34 -18.64 -8.35 31.47
N HIS A 35 -19.09 -9.33 32.25
CA HIS A 35 -18.85 -10.74 31.95
C HIS A 35 -19.83 -11.20 30.88
N GLN A 36 -19.32 -11.54 29.70
CA GLN A 36 -20.17 -11.93 28.59
C GLN A 36 -20.77 -13.34 28.74
N GLY A 37 -20.15 -14.20 29.57
CA GLY A 37 -20.45 -15.62 29.63
C GLY A 37 -19.81 -16.39 28.47
N ALA A 38 -20.24 -17.63 28.25
CA ALA A 38 -19.74 -18.45 27.14
C ALA A 38 -20.34 -18.01 25.80
N VAL A 39 -19.50 -17.98 24.77
CA VAL A 39 -19.89 -17.68 23.38
C VAL A 39 -19.37 -18.76 22.46
N GLU A 40 -20.17 -19.13 21.47
CA GLU A 40 -19.75 -20.04 20.40
C GLU A 40 -18.75 -19.33 19.48
N HIS A 41 -17.55 -19.87 19.37
CA HIS A 41 -16.46 -19.33 18.55
C HIS A 41 -15.52 -20.45 18.12
N THR A 42 -14.71 -20.20 17.10
CA THR A 42 -13.67 -21.14 16.65
C THR A 42 -12.30 -20.66 17.09
N LEU A 43 -11.51 -21.59 17.64
CA LEU A 43 -10.07 -21.44 17.78
C LEU A 43 -9.37 -22.19 16.65
N PHE A 44 -8.74 -21.46 15.74
CA PHE A 44 -8.03 -22.00 14.58
C PHE A 44 -6.68 -22.60 14.97
N PHE A 45 -6.28 -23.63 14.24
CA PHE A 45 -5.00 -24.30 14.44
C PHE A 45 -3.84 -23.53 13.78
N ILE A 46 -2.80 -23.27 14.57
CA ILE A 46 -1.54 -22.65 14.13
C ILE A 46 -0.33 -23.40 14.69
N GLY A 47 0.81 -23.24 14.03
CA GLY A 47 2.06 -23.92 14.40
C GLY A 47 2.43 -25.04 13.43
N ASP A 48 3.72 -25.37 13.42
CA ASP A 48 4.36 -26.29 12.48
C ASP A 48 3.87 -27.75 12.65
N ALA A 49 3.65 -28.45 11.53
CA ALA A 49 3.30 -29.87 11.52
C ALA A 49 4.38 -30.78 12.13
N ASP A 50 5.65 -30.37 12.09
CA ASP A 50 6.77 -31.11 12.66
C ASP A 50 6.97 -30.83 14.17
N ALA A 51 6.25 -29.87 14.74
CA ALA A 51 6.33 -29.55 16.16
C ALA A 51 5.61 -30.59 17.01
N THR A 52 6.12 -30.85 18.22
CA THR A 52 5.49 -31.79 19.16
C THR A 52 4.16 -31.28 19.73
N THR A 53 3.91 -29.97 19.64
CA THR A 53 2.69 -29.32 20.14
C THR A 53 2.44 -28.04 19.34
N GLY A 54 1.26 -27.93 18.73
CA GLY A 54 0.75 -26.72 18.08
C GLY A 54 -0.03 -25.82 19.04
N SER A 55 -0.47 -24.65 18.56
CA SER A 55 -1.24 -23.67 19.34
C SER A 55 -2.56 -23.30 18.65
N PHE A 56 -3.39 -22.56 19.39
CA PHE A 56 -4.72 -22.11 18.98
C PHE A 56 -4.74 -20.59 18.85
N THR A 57 -5.51 -20.05 17.91
CA THR A 57 -5.81 -18.61 17.85
C THR A 57 -7.28 -18.33 17.52
N PRO A 58 -7.94 -17.35 18.17
CA PRO A 58 -9.27 -16.90 17.76
C PRO A 58 -9.24 -16.01 16.51
N SER A 59 -8.06 -15.54 16.07
CA SER A 59 -7.93 -14.60 14.97
C SER A 59 -7.60 -15.29 13.65
N LYS A 60 -8.42 -15.03 12.62
CA LYS A 60 -8.19 -15.55 11.27
C LYS A 60 -7.01 -14.86 10.56
N THR A 61 -6.64 -13.65 10.97
CA THR A 61 -5.54 -12.89 10.34
C THR A 61 -4.17 -13.49 10.58
N LEU A 62 -4.05 -14.38 11.57
CA LEU A 62 -2.82 -15.11 11.89
C LEU A 62 -2.65 -16.40 11.08
N LEU A 63 -3.57 -16.72 10.17
CA LEU A 63 -3.49 -17.87 9.27
C LEU A 63 -2.71 -17.51 8.00
N THR A 64 -1.38 -17.65 8.05
CA THR A 64 -0.48 -17.30 6.94
C THR A 64 0.06 -18.51 6.19
N ASP A 65 0.47 -19.54 6.92
CA ASP A 65 1.27 -20.63 6.37
C ASP A 65 0.50 -21.96 6.42
N LEU A 66 0.26 -22.54 5.24
CA LEU A 66 -0.35 -23.86 5.13
C LEU A 66 0.61 -24.92 5.66
N GLN A 67 0.12 -25.73 6.60
CA GLN A 67 0.81 -26.86 7.18
C GLN A 67 0.19 -28.16 6.67
N GLU A 68 1.01 -29.17 6.43
CA GLU A 68 0.58 -30.48 5.94
C GLU A 68 1.23 -31.58 6.78
N LEU A 69 0.41 -32.42 7.41
CA LEU A 69 0.84 -33.58 8.18
C LEU A 69 0.43 -34.87 7.49
N GLU A 70 1.39 -35.71 7.15
CA GLU A 70 1.10 -37.04 6.59
C GLU A 70 0.54 -37.97 7.68
N ALA A 71 -0.70 -38.43 7.51
CA ALA A 71 -1.36 -39.35 8.41
C ALA A 71 -0.85 -40.80 8.20
N THR A 72 0.30 -41.11 8.78
CA THR A 72 0.88 -42.46 8.75
C THR A 72 0.47 -43.28 9.98
N SER A 73 0.35 -44.60 9.82
CA SER A 73 0.10 -45.51 10.94
C SER A 73 1.23 -46.52 11.07
N GLU A 74 1.84 -46.63 12.25
CA GLU A 74 2.92 -47.58 12.52
C GLU A 74 2.44 -49.06 12.63
N GLY A 75 1.15 -49.33 12.43
CA GLY A 75 0.61 -50.69 12.37
C GLY A 75 -0.92 -50.76 12.54
N ALA A 76 -1.53 -51.82 11.98
CA ALA A 76 -2.98 -52.00 11.89
C ALA A 76 -3.74 -52.19 13.23
N ALA A 77 -3.08 -52.07 14.38
CA ALA A 77 -3.67 -52.35 15.70
C ALA A 77 -3.32 -51.35 16.81
N SER A 78 -2.57 -50.27 16.52
CA SER A 78 -2.19 -49.25 17.50
C SER A 78 -3.00 -47.97 17.33
N ARG A 79 -3.31 -47.31 18.45
CA ARG A 79 -3.75 -45.91 18.51
C ARG A 79 -2.50 -45.04 18.34
N THR A 80 -2.47 -44.25 17.28
CA THR A 80 -1.35 -43.37 16.93
C THR A 80 -1.78 -41.94 17.20
N GLU A 81 -1.04 -41.21 18.02
CA GLU A 81 -1.22 -39.77 18.21
C GLU A 81 -0.70 -39.05 16.95
N LEU A 82 -1.54 -38.20 16.36
CA LEU A 82 -1.20 -37.45 15.16
C LEU A 82 -0.66 -36.07 15.51
N TYR A 83 -1.41 -35.34 16.33
CA TYR A 83 -1.02 -34.01 16.78
C TYR A 83 -1.67 -33.65 18.11
N VAL A 84 -1.06 -32.66 18.74
CA VAL A 84 -1.49 -32.06 20.00
C VAL A 84 -1.54 -30.56 19.81
N PHE A 85 -2.66 -29.93 20.15
CA PHE A 85 -2.78 -28.48 20.27
C PHE A 85 -3.00 -28.11 21.72
N GLU A 86 -2.30 -27.10 22.21
CA GLU A 86 -2.39 -26.65 23.61
C GLU A 86 -2.44 -25.13 23.69
N GLN A 87 -3.33 -24.60 24.52
CA GLN A 87 -3.48 -23.18 24.83
C GLN A 87 -4.17 -23.02 26.20
N THR A 88 -4.43 -21.80 26.63
CA THR A 88 -5.18 -21.48 27.83
C THR A 88 -6.62 -21.06 27.53
N ILE A 89 -7.49 -21.19 28.52
CA ILE A 89 -8.81 -20.59 28.51
C ILE A 89 -8.66 -19.07 28.57
N GLY A 90 -9.33 -18.39 27.64
CA GLY A 90 -9.18 -16.95 27.43
C GLY A 90 -9.66 -16.13 28.62
N ALA A 91 -10.80 -16.47 29.23
CA ALA A 91 -11.38 -15.71 30.32
C ALA A 91 -12.05 -16.59 31.39
N ASP A 92 -12.23 -16.03 32.58
CA ASP A 92 -12.99 -16.66 33.65
C ASP A 92 -14.45 -16.89 33.24
N GLY A 93 -15.03 -18.01 33.63
CA GLY A 93 -16.47 -18.25 33.49
C GLY A 93 -16.89 -19.70 33.53
N THR A 94 -18.10 -19.94 33.03
CA THR A 94 -18.69 -21.28 32.96
C THR A 94 -18.78 -21.71 31.51
N ILE A 95 -18.19 -22.86 31.18
CA ILE A 95 -18.45 -23.57 29.93
C ILE A 95 -19.75 -24.37 30.13
N PRO A 96 -20.82 -24.11 29.36
CA PRO A 96 -22.06 -24.87 29.46
C PRO A 96 -21.90 -26.27 28.87
N SER A 97 -22.72 -27.23 29.31
CA SER A 97 -22.78 -28.54 28.69
C SER A 97 -23.23 -28.43 27.22
N GLY A 98 -22.56 -29.12 26.31
CA GLY A 98 -22.89 -29.11 24.89
C GLY A 98 -21.87 -29.85 24.04
N THR A 99 -22.03 -29.78 22.72
CA THR A 99 -21.14 -30.44 21.77
C THR A 99 -20.16 -29.44 21.20
N TRP A 100 -18.87 -29.71 21.33
CA TRP A 100 -17.80 -28.99 20.62
C TRP A 100 -17.44 -29.75 19.35
N THR A 101 -16.96 -29.05 18.32
CA THR A 101 -16.61 -29.67 17.04
C THR A 101 -15.14 -29.44 16.72
N HIS A 102 -14.37 -30.53 16.67
CA HIS A 102 -13.03 -30.52 16.11
C HIS A 102 -13.12 -30.67 14.59
N ARG A 103 -12.70 -29.63 13.85
CA ARG A 103 -12.62 -29.63 12.40
C ARG A 103 -11.17 -29.71 11.93
N ILE A 104 -10.89 -30.60 10.97
CA ILE A 104 -9.58 -30.69 10.32
C ILE A 104 -9.74 -30.84 8.80
N ASN A 105 -8.96 -30.09 8.04
CA ASN A 105 -8.92 -30.20 6.59
C ASN A 105 -8.04 -31.37 6.15
N TYR A 106 -8.35 -31.97 5.02
CA TYR A 106 -7.57 -33.08 4.48
C TYR A 106 -7.45 -33.01 2.96
N VAL A 107 -6.34 -33.59 2.47
CA VAL A 107 -6.05 -33.81 1.06
C VAL A 107 -5.64 -35.27 0.86
N VAL A 108 -6.21 -35.90 -0.15
CA VAL A 108 -5.90 -37.30 -0.51
C VAL A 108 -5.26 -37.33 -1.88
N GLU A 109 -4.05 -37.88 -1.92
CA GLU A 109 -3.32 -38.18 -3.14
C GLU A 109 -3.37 -39.67 -3.46
N GLY A 110 -3.28 -40.02 -4.75
CA GLY A 110 -3.18 -41.41 -5.20
C GLY A 110 -4.42 -42.32 -5.00
N ALA A 111 -5.44 -41.89 -4.26
CA ALA A 111 -6.67 -42.65 -4.04
C ALA A 111 -7.94 -41.89 -4.44
N SER A 112 -9.06 -42.61 -4.52
CA SER A 112 -10.37 -41.99 -4.78
C SER A 112 -11.05 -41.54 -3.48
N ASN A 113 -11.05 -42.43 -2.47
CA ASN A 113 -11.58 -42.15 -1.14
C ASN A 113 -10.65 -42.72 -0.08
N VAL A 114 -10.69 -42.11 1.10
CA VAL A 114 -9.96 -42.53 2.29
C VAL A 114 -10.93 -42.65 3.47
N GLY A 115 -10.65 -43.51 4.44
CA GLY A 115 -11.38 -43.54 5.70
C GLY A 115 -10.50 -43.96 6.85
N GLY A 116 -10.96 -43.71 8.07
CA GLY A 116 -10.21 -44.04 9.27
C GLY A 116 -11.12 -44.04 10.50
N ASN A 117 -10.67 -44.72 11.56
CA ASN A 117 -11.27 -44.58 12.87
C ASN A 117 -10.47 -43.53 13.63
N TRP A 118 -11.13 -42.42 13.96
CA TRP A 118 -10.48 -41.26 14.54
C TRP A 118 -11.00 -41.05 15.96
N SER A 119 -10.16 -40.52 16.85
CA SER A 119 -10.62 -40.08 18.16
C SER A 119 -10.03 -38.73 18.51
N THR A 120 -10.85 -37.89 19.14
CA THR A 120 -10.47 -36.56 19.63
C THR A 120 -10.63 -36.56 21.14
N GLU A 121 -9.56 -36.21 21.84
CA GLU A 121 -9.55 -35.98 23.28
C GLU A 121 -9.37 -34.50 23.55
N ILE A 122 -10.29 -33.90 24.31
CA ILE A 122 -10.23 -32.51 24.75
C ILE A 122 -10.06 -32.49 26.27
N ILE A 123 -9.03 -31.81 26.75
CA ILE A 123 -8.73 -31.67 28.18
C ILE A 123 -8.89 -30.20 28.56
N ILE A 124 -9.77 -29.92 29.53
CA ILE A 124 -10.10 -28.58 30.02
C ILE A 124 -9.82 -28.55 31.54
N GLY A 125 -8.86 -27.73 31.98
CA GLY A 125 -8.54 -27.60 33.41
C GLY A 125 -8.20 -28.93 34.10
N GLY A 126 -7.71 -29.92 33.34
CA GLY A 126 -7.42 -31.27 33.81
C GLY A 126 -8.56 -32.31 33.68
N THR A 127 -9.74 -31.91 33.22
CA THR A 127 -10.87 -32.83 32.93
C THR A 127 -10.83 -33.25 31.46
N SER A 128 -10.84 -34.57 31.18
CA SER A 128 -10.74 -35.12 29.82
C SER A 128 -12.10 -35.56 29.27
N PHE A 129 -12.38 -35.20 28.02
CA PHE A 129 -13.54 -35.56 27.22
C PHE A 129 -13.07 -36.25 25.96
N LEU A 130 -13.54 -37.47 25.70
CA LEU A 130 -13.09 -38.30 24.59
C LEU A 130 -14.27 -38.70 23.70
N SER A 131 -14.12 -38.49 22.40
CA SER A 131 -15.05 -38.96 21.37
C SER A 131 -14.29 -39.71 20.27
N GLY A 132 -14.95 -40.69 19.65
CA GLY A 132 -14.39 -41.48 18.56
C GLY A 132 -15.42 -41.73 17.47
N GLU A 133 -15.02 -41.53 16.22
CA GLU A 133 -15.89 -41.66 15.06
C GLU A 133 -15.14 -42.22 13.85
N PHE A 134 -15.82 -43.05 13.08
CA PHE A 134 -15.34 -43.51 11.79
C PHE A 134 -15.75 -42.52 10.69
N ALA A 135 -14.78 -41.95 9.97
CA ALA A 135 -15.05 -40.99 8.89
C ALA A 135 -14.49 -41.47 7.55
N PHE A 136 -15.20 -41.11 6.46
CA PHE A 136 -14.76 -41.32 5.07
C PHE A 136 -14.71 -39.98 4.33
N GLY A 137 -13.66 -39.78 3.53
CA GLY A 137 -13.43 -38.59 2.73
C GLY A 137 -13.14 -38.91 1.27
N GLY A 138 -13.35 -37.91 0.41
CA GLY A 138 -13.00 -37.97 -1.02
C GLY A 138 -11.55 -37.57 -1.25
N ARG A 139 -11.30 -36.77 -2.31
CA ARG A 139 -9.95 -36.23 -2.60
C ARG A 139 -9.55 -35.03 -1.74
N GLY A 140 -10.51 -34.37 -1.13
CA GLY A 140 -10.26 -33.26 -0.21
C GLY A 140 -11.57 -32.75 0.40
N GLY A 141 -11.43 -31.99 1.48
CA GLY A 141 -12.53 -31.45 2.26
C GLY A 141 -12.14 -31.34 3.73
N SER A 142 -13.13 -31.36 4.61
CA SER A 142 -12.95 -31.33 6.06
C SER A 142 -13.62 -32.52 6.75
N TYR A 143 -13.08 -32.94 7.89
CA TYR A 143 -13.72 -33.83 8.84
C TYR A 143 -14.17 -33.05 10.06
N ASP A 144 -15.39 -33.31 10.52
CA ASP A 144 -15.98 -32.73 11.73
C ASP A 144 -16.19 -33.83 12.77
N PHE A 145 -15.52 -33.70 13.91
CA PHE A 145 -15.58 -34.66 15.02
C PHE A 145 -16.29 -34.01 16.22
N PRO A 146 -17.53 -34.42 16.54
CA PRO A 146 -18.26 -33.90 17.70
C PRO A 146 -17.72 -34.51 19.00
N VAL A 147 -17.54 -33.68 20.02
CA VAL A 147 -17.11 -34.06 21.37
C VAL A 147 -18.11 -33.49 22.38
N GLU A 148 -18.73 -34.36 23.18
CA GLU A 148 -19.65 -33.94 24.25
C GLU A 148 -18.86 -33.43 25.45
N ILE A 149 -19.17 -32.20 25.87
CA ILE A 149 -18.56 -31.50 27.00
C ILE A 149 -19.60 -31.31 28.08
N ASP A 150 -19.25 -31.64 29.31
CA ASP A 150 -20.07 -31.37 30.49
C ASP A 150 -19.86 -29.94 30.99
N GLU A 151 -20.83 -29.39 31.71
CA GLU A 151 -20.69 -28.07 32.32
C GLU A 151 -19.49 -28.03 33.28
N ILE A 152 -18.60 -27.05 33.08
CA ILE A 152 -17.37 -26.90 33.87
C ILE A 152 -17.08 -25.43 34.13
N GLN A 153 -16.64 -25.12 35.36
CA GLN A 153 -16.12 -23.80 35.70
C GLN A 153 -14.65 -23.73 35.32
N VAL A 154 -14.27 -22.65 34.66
CA VAL A 154 -12.90 -22.41 34.19
C VAL A 154 -12.43 -21.03 34.63
N ASN A 155 -11.14 -20.92 34.90
CA ASN A 155 -10.46 -19.66 35.15
C ASN A 155 -9.56 -19.33 33.96
N GLN A 156 -9.29 -18.04 33.80
CA GLN A 156 -8.27 -17.54 32.88
C GLN A 156 -6.94 -18.23 33.18
N GLY A 157 -6.27 -18.72 32.14
CA GLY A 157 -5.02 -19.46 32.26
C GLY A 157 -5.19 -20.98 32.49
N ASP A 158 -6.40 -21.50 32.71
CA ASP A 158 -6.62 -22.95 32.76
C ASP A 158 -6.26 -23.59 31.42
N THR A 159 -5.60 -24.75 31.44
CA THR A 159 -5.14 -25.41 30.22
C THR A 159 -6.32 -25.96 29.39
N LEU A 160 -6.31 -25.65 28.10
CA LEU A 160 -7.09 -26.26 27.04
C LEU A 160 -6.16 -27.06 26.13
N LYS A 161 -6.39 -28.36 26.01
CA LYS A 161 -5.59 -29.25 25.19
C LYS A 161 -6.46 -30.12 24.29
N LEU A 162 -6.11 -30.23 23.02
CA LEU A 162 -6.73 -31.16 22.07
C LEU A 162 -5.68 -32.17 21.62
N ILE A 163 -6.02 -33.45 21.66
CA ILE A 163 -5.19 -34.53 21.15
C ILE A 163 -6.00 -35.33 20.14
N PHE A 164 -5.44 -35.50 18.94
CA PHE A 164 -6.09 -36.24 17.87
C PHE A 164 -5.35 -37.54 17.57
N TYR A 165 -6.11 -38.62 17.41
CA TYR A 165 -5.56 -39.95 17.23
C TYR A 165 -6.20 -40.68 16.05
N LEU A 166 -5.38 -41.50 15.37
CA LEU A 166 -5.80 -42.49 14.40
C LEU A 166 -5.72 -43.90 15.00
N GLU A 167 -6.81 -44.65 14.91
CA GLU A 167 -6.92 -46.01 15.40
C GLU A 167 -6.99 -47.02 14.26
N GLY A 168 -6.09 -48.00 14.25
CA GLY A 168 -6.14 -49.11 13.30
C GLY A 168 -5.73 -48.76 11.86
N GLY A 169 -5.25 -47.53 11.64
CA GLY A 169 -4.68 -47.06 10.38
C GLY A 169 -5.70 -46.55 9.36
N VAL A 170 -5.16 -46.07 8.24
CA VAL A 170 -5.95 -45.50 7.14
C VAL A 170 -6.48 -46.60 6.21
N ILE A 171 -7.75 -46.50 5.83
CA ILE A 171 -8.45 -47.42 4.93
C ILE A 171 -8.62 -46.76 3.56
N TRP A 172 -7.97 -47.33 2.56
CA TRP A 172 -7.98 -46.83 1.19
C TRP A 172 -9.04 -47.50 0.31
N ASN A 173 -9.69 -46.72 -0.56
CA ASN A 173 -10.50 -47.26 -1.65
C ASN A 173 -9.89 -46.92 -3.01
N SER A 174 -9.51 -47.97 -3.75
CA SER A 174 -8.79 -47.90 -5.02
C SER A 174 -7.48 -47.09 -4.96
N PRO A 175 -6.53 -47.46 -4.07
CA PRO A 175 -5.23 -46.80 -4.00
C PRO A 175 -4.35 -47.14 -5.20
N ASP A 176 -3.48 -46.22 -5.58
CA ASP A 176 -2.29 -46.45 -6.41
C ASP A 176 -1.03 -46.66 -5.54
N ASP A 177 0.14 -46.72 -6.18
CA ASP A 177 1.42 -46.98 -5.50
C ASP A 177 1.90 -45.80 -4.62
N ASN A 178 1.29 -44.61 -4.74
CA ASN A 178 1.68 -43.37 -4.06
C ASN A 178 0.47 -42.75 -3.31
N SER A 179 -0.38 -43.58 -2.69
CA SER A 179 -1.55 -43.09 -1.98
C SER A 179 -1.19 -42.54 -0.59
N GLU A 180 -1.41 -41.25 -0.40
CA GLU A 180 -1.01 -40.48 0.79
C GLU A 180 -2.18 -39.61 1.27
N LEU A 181 -2.28 -39.43 2.61
CA LEU A 181 -3.32 -38.63 3.26
C LEU A 181 -2.62 -37.54 4.05
N TYR A 182 -2.90 -36.28 3.69
CA TYR A 182 -2.42 -35.11 4.40
C TYR A 182 -3.56 -34.48 5.19
N LEU A 183 -3.30 -34.14 6.45
CA LEU A 183 -4.13 -33.27 7.26
C LEU A 183 -3.56 -31.86 7.19
N THR A 184 -4.40 -30.85 7.00
CA THR A 184 -3.94 -29.49 6.71
C THR A 184 -4.57 -28.43 7.59
N TRP A 185 -3.80 -27.39 7.93
CA TRP A 185 -4.24 -26.22 8.71
C TRP A 185 -3.35 -25.00 8.47
N GLY A 186 -3.61 -23.88 9.14
CA GLY A 186 -2.73 -22.69 9.15
C GLY A 186 -2.83 -21.76 7.92
N GLY A 187 -3.27 -22.26 6.76
CA GLY A 187 -3.38 -21.44 5.55
C GLY A 187 -4.53 -20.42 5.57
N PRO A 188 -4.50 -19.34 4.76
CA PRO A 188 -5.50 -18.26 4.78
C PRO A 188 -6.95 -18.70 4.52
N GLU A 189 -7.12 -19.77 3.73
CA GLU A 189 -8.44 -20.35 3.42
C GLU A 189 -8.84 -21.50 4.37
N SER A 190 -7.98 -21.86 5.33
CA SER A 190 -8.24 -22.95 6.26
C SER A 190 -9.32 -22.57 7.27
N ASP A 191 -10.24 -23.50 7.49
CA ASP A 191 -11.23 -23.48 8.57
C ASP A 191 -10.98 -24.58 9.62
N ALA A 192 -9.81 -25.23 9.58
CA ALA A 192 -9.38 -26.19 10.59
C ALA A 192 -9.22 -25.54 11.96
N GLY A 193 -9.82 -26.14 12.98
CA GLY A 193 -9.86 -25.59 14.33
C GLY A 193 -10.82 -26.33 15.25
N LEU A 194 -11.02 -25.76 16.43
CA LEU A 194 -11.97 -26.24 17.43
C LEU A 194 -13.08 -25.21 17.61
N THR A 195 -14.29 -25.53 17.15
CA THR A 195 -15.49 -24.75 17.42
C THR A 195 -16.05 -25.14 18.78
N MET A 196 -16.12 -24.17 19.69
CA MET A 196 -16.45 -24.36 21.09
C MET A 196 -17.38 -23.27 21.59
N ASN A 197 -18.11 -23.57 22.68
CA ASN A 197 -18.87 -22.57 23.43
C ASN A 197 -18.20 -22.35 24.78
N SER A 198 -17.38 -21.30 24.89
CA SER A 198 -16.58 -21.02 26.09
C SER A 198 -16.38 -19.51 26.32
N PRO A 199 -15.99 -19.07 27.54
CA PRO A 199 -15.66 -17.67 27.79
C PRO A 199 -14.42 -17.24 27.00
N LEU A 200 -14.58 -16.22 26.14
CA LEU A 200 -13.49 -15.72 25.28
C LEU A 200 -12.79 -14.49 25.87
N VAL A 201 -13.56 -13.53 26.38
CA VAL A 201 -13.05 -12.25 26.88
C VAL A 201 -14.01 -11.65 27.91
N THR A 202 -13.46 -11.00 28.93
CA THR A 202 -14.19 -10.11 29.83
C THR A 202 -13.91 -8.67 29.45
N ILE A 203 -14.94 -7.84 29.35
CA ILE A 203 -14.82 -6.43 28.99
C ILE A 203 -15.05 -5.58 30.24
N ASP A 204 -14.12 -4.70 30.57
CA ASP A 204 -14.24 -3.78 31.69
C ASP A 204 -14.26 -2.33 31.18
N MET A 205 -15.41 -1.68 31.23
CA MET A 205 -15.59 -0.30 30.80
C MET A 205 -15.30 0.64 31.98
N GLN A 206 -14.28 1.48 31.85
CA GLN A 206 -13.84 2.41 32.90
C GLN A 206 -14.63 3.72 32.86
N ASP A 207 -14.45 4.55 33.88
CA ASP A 207 -14.96 5.92 33.90
C ASP A 207 -14.49 6.73 32.68
N ALA A 208 -15.40 7.54 32.13
CA ALA A 208 -15.06 8.45 31.04
C ALA A 208 -14.21 9.61 31.57
N ASN A 209 -13.18 9.99 30.84
CA ASN A 209 -12.27 11.08 31.20
C ASN A 209 -12.49 12.29 30.28
N PRO A 210 -13.24 13.32 30.71
CA PRO A 210 -13.40 14.56 29.94
C PRO A 210 -12.14 15.43 30.05
N ASP A 211 -11.60 15.84 28.90
CA ASP A 211 -10.51 16.80 28.79
C ASP A 211 -10.80 17.83 27.70
N GLY A 212 -11.08 19.06 28.11
CA GLY A 212 -11.46 20.15 27.21
C GLY A 212 -12.69 19.81 26.36
N ASP A 213 -12.49 19.74 25.04
CA ASP A 213 -13.52 19.45 24.03
C ASP A 213 -13.54 17.95 23.62
N VAL A 214 -12.72 17.10 24.24
CA VAL A 214 -12.64 15.66 23.96
C VAL A 214 -12.98 14.87 25.22
N VAL A 215 -13.67 13.74 25.07
CA VAL A 215 -13.87 12.78 26.17
C VAL A 215 -13.28 11.44 25.78
N TYR A 216 -12.48 10.86 26.66
CA TYR A 216 -11.88 9.56 26.46
C TYR A 216 -12.69 8.47 27.18
N PHE A 217 -12.99 7.38 26.47
CA PHE A 217 -13.70 6.21 26.99
C PHE A 217 -12.76 5.00 27.05
N PRO A 218 -12.21 4.66 28.23
CA PRO A 218 -11.29 3.55 28.38
C PRO A 218 -12.05 2.22 28.56
N ILE A 219 -11.58 1.19 27.88
CA ILE A 219 -12.15 -0.16 27.86
C ILE A 219 -10.99 -1.14 28.03
N ARG A 220 -11.10 -2.10 28.95
CA ARG A 220 -10.09 -3.14 29.13
C ARG A 220 -10.63 -4.50 28.72
N LEU A 221 -9.89 -5.19 27.87
CA LEU A 221 -10.13 -6.57 27.50
C LEU A 221 -9.26 -7.46 28.38
N HIS A 222 -9.90 -8.25 29.23
CA HIS A 222 -9.26 -9.28 30.03
C HIS A 222 -9.42 -10.61 29.31
N SER A 223 -8.35 -11.02 28.63
CA SER A 223 -8.23 -12.33 28.00
C SER A 223 -6.76 -12.68 27.75
N ASP A 224 -6.42 -13.97 27.78
CA ASP A 224 -5.13 -14.44 27.26
C ASP A 224 -4.99 -14.20 25.75
N TYR A 225 -6.10 -13.99 25.05
CA TYR A 225 -6.15 -13.62 23.63
C TYR A 225 -6.34 -12.12 23.40
N ALA A 226 -6.32 -11.28 24.43
CA ALA A 226 -6.72 -9.87 24.32
C ALA A 226 -5.96 -9.10 23.23
N ALA A 227 -4.66 -9.39 23.05
CA ALA A 227 -3.82 -8.77 22.04
C ALA A 227 -4.13 -9.17 20.59
N ASP A 228 -4.77 -10.32 20.38
CA ASP A 228 -5.19 -10.79 19.06
C ASP A 228 -6.64 -10.38 18.77
N LEU A 229 -7.46 -10.22 19.82
CA LEU A 229 -8.83 -9.74 19.72
C LEU A 229 -8.90 -8.22 19.50
N ALA A 230 -7.97 -7.46 20.06
CA ALA A 230 -7.89 -5.99 19.94
C ALA A 230 -7.34 -5.55 18.58
N ASP A 231 -8.07 -5.86 17.51
CA ASP A 231 -7.85 -5.36 16.16
C ASP A 231 -8.92 -4.32 15.83
N LEU A 232 -8.52 -3.18 15.23
CA LEU A 232 -9.46 -2.14 14.81
C LEU A 232 -10.57 -2.66 13.90
N GLN A 233 -10.28 -3.64 13.04
CA GLN A 233 -11.30 -4.20 12.15
C GLN A 233 -12.40 -4.95 12.91
N ASN A 234 -12.08 -5.41 14.12
CA ASN A 234 -12.98 -6.19 14.96
C ASN A 234 -13.77 -5.29 15.93
N MET A 235 -13.49 -3.99 16.03
CA MET A 235 -14.00 -3.15 17.13
C MET A 235 -14.80 -1.95 16.63
N GLU A 236 -15.93 -1.68 17.28
CA GLU A 236 -16.76 -0.51 17.01
C GLU A 236 -17.26 0.10 18.32
N ALA A 237 -17.13 1.42 18.44
CA ALA A 237 -17.72 2.19 19.53
C ALA A 237 -18.88 3.06 19.02
N ARG A 238 -19.93 3.17 19.82
CA ARG A 238 -21.03 4.11 19.60
C ARG A 238 -21.36 4.91 20.84
N ILE A 239 -21.39 6.23 20.70
CA ILE A 239 -21.78 7.15 21.76
C ILE A 239 -23.18 7.69 21.44
N ASN A 240 -24.14 7.44 22.33
CA ASN A 240 -25.58 7.70 22.12
C ASN A 240 -26.11 7.12 20.78
N GLY A 241 -25.54 5.99 20.35
CA GLY A 241 -25.91 5.29 19.11
C GLY A 241 -25.22 5.79 17.84
N VAL A 242 -24.40 6.85 17.92
CA VAL A 242 -23.59 7.37 16.80
C VAL A 242 -22.22 6.71 16.84
N ILE A 243 -21.74 6.19 15.69
CA ILE A 243 -20.41 5.58 15.58
C ILE A 243 -19.36 6.67 15.79
N THR A 244 -18.35 6.37 16.60
CA THR A 244 -17.18 7.23 16.76
C THR A 244 -16.30 7.14 15.52
N GLU A 245 -16.01 8.28 14.87
CA GLU A 245 -15.14 8.34 13.69
C GLU A 245 -13.65 8.37 14.06
N ASP A 246 -13.34 8.75 15.29
CA ASP A 246 -11.96 8.81 15.79
C ASP A 246 -11.39 7.39 16.02
N VAL A 247 -10.13 7.19 15.62
CA VAL A 247 -9.42 5.91 15.76
C VAL A 247 -9.12 5.66 17.25
N PRO A 248 -9.54 4.52 17.82
CA PRO A 248 -9.21 4.23 19.21
C PRO A 248 -7.72 3.94 19.36
N PHE A 249 -7.24 4.24 20.55
CA PHE A 249 -5.88 3.94 20.95
C PHE A 249 -5.85 2.59 21.65
N ILE A 250 -4.83 1.79 21.40
CA ILE A 250 -4.71 0.45 21.97
C ILE A 250 -3.36 0.36 22.68
N SER A 251 -3.33 -0.20 23.89
CA SER A 251 -2.10 -0.42 24.66
C SER A 251 -2.15 -1.76 25.38
N THR A 252 -1.03 -2.49 25.40
CA THR A 252 -0.94 -3.76 26.14
C THR A 252 -0.63 -3.51 27.60
N THR A 253 -1.35 -4.18 28.48
CA THR A 253 -1.16 -4.10 29.93
C THR A 253 -0.77 -5.48 30.49
N THR A 254 -0.37 -5.55 31.76
CA THR A 254 -0.04 -6.82 32.43
C THR A 254 -1.24 -7.75 32.61
N SER A 255 -2.47 -7.24 32.50
CA SER A 255 -3.72 -8.00 32.72
C SER A 255 -4.62 -8.10 31.48
N GLY A 256 -4.12 -7.70 30.30
CA GLY A 256 -4.88 -7.71 29.05
C GLY A 256 -4.55 -6.53 28.15
N VAL A 257 -5.54 -5.98 27.46
CA VAL A 257 -5.37 -4.82 26.56
C VAL A 257 -6.29 -3.68 26.97
N GLU A 258 -5.78 -2.46 26.98
CA GLU A 258 -6.53 -1.23 27.18
C GLU A 258 -6.79 -0.56 25.83
N ILE A 259 -8.05 -0.26 25.56
CA ILE A 259 -8.54 0.41 24.36
C ILE A 259 -9.20 1.71 24.81
N VAL A 260 -8.85 2.82 24.17
CA VAL A 260 -9.36 4.14 24.56
C VAL A 260 -9.97 4.79 23.33
N TYR A 261 -11.27 5.03 23.38
CA TYR A 261 -11.98 5.76 22.34
C TYR A 261 -12.01 7.26 22.68
N PRO A 262 -11.32 8.11 21.91
CA PRO A 262 -11.55 9.55 21.98
C PRO A 262 -12.91 9.89 21.36
N TRP A 263 -13.56 10.92 21.90
CA TRP A 263 -14.80 11.46 21.37
C TRP A 263 -14.78 12.98 21.36
N SER A 264 -14.70 13.55 20.18
CA SER A 264 -14.83 14.99 19.98
C SER A 264 -16.25 15.46 20.28
N VAL A 265 -16.44 16.27 21.32
CA VAL A 265 -17.74 16.69 21.81
C VAL A 265 -18.38 17.67 20.82
N PRO A 266 -19.58 17.37 20.26
CA PRO A 266 -20.24 18.28 19.34
C PRO A 266 -20.57 19.63 19.97
N VAL A 267 -20.36 20.71 19.21
CA VAL A 267 -20.64 22.08 19.67
C VAL A 267 -22.09 22.22 20.17
N GLY A 268 -22.26 22.75 21.38
CA GLY A 268 -23.57 22.92 22.02
C GLY A 268 -24.08 21.69 22.80
N SER A 269 -23.26 20.64 22.94
CA SER A 269 -23.52 19.55 23.89
C SER A 269 -23.48 20.05 25.34
N SER A 270 -24.30 19.46 26.21
CA SER A 270 -24.36 19.79 27.65
C SER A 270 -23.90 18.63 28.50
N SER A 271 -23.32 18.91 29.66
CA SER A 271 -23.06 17.89 30.70
C SER A 271 -24.31 17.04 30.96
N GLY A 272 -24.13 15.75 31.15
CA GLY A 272 -25.25 14.83 31.30
C GLY A 272 -24.86 13.37 31.12
N THR A 273 -25.87 12.52 30.91
CA THR A 273 -25.69 11.09 30.74
C THR A 273 -25.49 10.74 29.26
N TYR A 274 -24.40 10.02 28.97
CA TYR A 274 -24.06 9.53 27.65
C TYR A 274 -23.90 8.01 27.69
N SER A 275 -24.53 7.30 26.77
CA SER A 275 -24.39 5.84 26.66
C SER A 275 -23.29 5.49 25.68
N MET A 276 -22.29 4.74 26.15
CA MET A 276 -21.24 4.15 25.33
C MET A 276 -21.59 2.68 25.07
N ASN A 277 -21.59 2.28 23.80
CA ASN A 277 -21.73 0.89 23.38
C ASN A 277 -20.45 0.47 22.68
N PHE A 278 -19.84 -0.61 23.15
CA PHE A 278 -18.70 -1.23 22.53
C PHE A 278 -19.10 -2.57 21.91
N THR A 279 -18.71 -2.79 20.66
CA THR A 279 -18.92 -4.04 19.94
C THR A 279 -17.57 -4.60 19.51
N LEU A 280 -17.35 -5.88 19.79
CA LEU A 280 -16.20 -6.66 19.37
C LEU A 280 -16.67 -7.84 18.51
N ASN A 281 -16.14 -7.96 17.30
CA ASN A 281 -16.45 -8.99 16.29
C ASN A 281 -15.17 -9.77 15.98
N PRO A 282 -14.78 -10.73 16.82
CA PRO A 282 -13.48 -11.40 16.67
C PRO A 282 -13.40 -12.31 15.43
N GLN A 283 -14.55 -12.79 14.94
CA GLN A 283 -14.66 -13.60 13.73
C GLN A 283 -16.08 -13.51 13.16
N ASP A 284 -16.25 -13.94 11.91
CA ASP A 284 -17.55 -13.95 11.24
C ASP A 284 -18.61 -14.70 12.07
N GLY A 285 -19.73 -14.01 12.34
CA GLY A 285 -20.85 -14.58 13.08
C GLY A 285 -20.70 -14.53 14.61
N VAL A 286 -19.56 -14.08 15.15
CA VAL A 286 -19.35 -13.88 16.58
C VAL A 286 -19.39 -12.39 16.89
N THR A 287 -20.32 -11.98 17.75
CA THR A 287 -20.48 -10.59 18.18
C THR A 287 -20.58 -10.53 19.70
N ILE A 288 -19.74 -9.68 20.27
CA ILE A 288 -19.61 -9.42 21.70
C ILE A 288 -19.94 -7.94 21.93
N GLN A 289 -20.83 -7.64 22.87
CA GLN A 289 -21.27 -6.27 23.13
C GLN A 289 -21.23 -5.94 24.61
N ALA A 290 -20.78 -4.72 24.92
CA ALA A 290 -20.83 -4.13 26.24
C ALA A 290 -21.44 -2.72 26.15
N GLN A 291 -22.22 -2.34 27.17
CA GLN A 291 -22.87 -1.05 27.24
C GLN A 291 -22.74 -0.47 28.65
N LEU A 292 -22.34 0.80 28.74
CA LEU A 292 -22.25 1.55 30.00
C LEU A 292 -22.82 2.96 29.81
N GLU A 293 -23.53 3.46 30.82
CA GLU A 293 -23.98 4.86 30.88
C GLU A 293 -23.00 5.67 31.73
N HIS A 294 -22.36 6.67 31.13
CA HIS A 294 -21.42 7.59 31.78
C HIS A 294 -22.11 8.91 32.14
N GLN A 295 -21.82 9.43 33.32
CA GLN A 295 -22.15 10.82 33.68
C GLN A 295 -20.94 11.70 33.32
N ILE A 296 -21.10 12.59 32.35
CA ILE A 296 -20.02 13.43 31.83
C ILE A 296 -20.28 14.88 32.21
N GLU A 297 -19.30 15.50 32.88
CA GLU A 297 -19.29 16.93 33.15
C GLU A 297 -18.40 17.63 32.10
N LEU A 298 -19.02 18.29 31.13
CA LEU A 298 -18.35 19.02 30.05
C LEU A 298 -17.98 20.44 30.53
N GLY A 299 -16.79 20.90 30.17
CA GLY A 299 -16.35 22.29 30.40
C GLY A 299 -15.55 22.56 31.69
N GLU A 300 -15.28 21.52 32.49
CA GLU A 300 -14.19 21.54 33.47
C GLU A 300 -13.12 20.58 32.96
N GLY A 301 -12.06 21.11 32.31
CA GLY A 301 -10.86 20.31 32.13
C GLY A 301 -10.33 19.94 33.51
N SER A 302 -9.90 18.69 33.70
CA SER A 302 -8.90 18.43 34.75
C SER A 302 -7.78 19.45 34.52
N GLY A 303 -7.36 20.17 35.56
CA GLY A 303 -6.42 21.30 35.43
C GLY A 303 -5.03 20.97 34.84
N ASP A 304 -4.84 19.75 34.33
CA ASP A 304 -3.70 19.18 33.64
C ASP A 304 -4.11 18.93 32.17
N GLY A 305 -4.16 19.98 31.35
CA GLY A 305 -4.63 19.92 29.96
C GLY A 305 -3.62 19.27 29.01
N GLY A 306 -3.52 17.94 29.03
CA GLY A 306 -2.55 17.16 28.25
C GLY A 306 -3.14 15.94 27.54
N GLY A 307 -4.46 15.81 27.37
CA GLY A 307 -5.05 14.64 26.71
C GLY A 307 -4.98 13.34 27.52
N TRP A 308 -5.08 12.20 26.83
CA TRP A 308 -5.03 10.88 27.47
C TRP A 308 -3.59 10.35 27.58
N ASN A 309 -3.09 10.21 28.81
CA ASN A 309 -1.78 9.61 29.07
C ASN A 309 -1.91 8.10 29.32
N PHE A 310 -1.34 7.28 28.43
CA PHE A 310 -1.24 5.84 28.66
C PHE A 310 -0.18 5.53 29.71
N GLY A 311 -0.53 4.68 30.68
CA GLY A 311 0.46 4.13 31.62
C GLY A 311 1.47 3.17 30.96
N THR A 312 1.22 2.74 29.72
CA THR A 312 2.02 1.76 28.96
C THR A 312 2.06 2.10 27.47
N GLU A 313 3.13 1.68 26.78
CA GLU A 313 3.36 1.98 25.36
C GLU A 313 2.19 1.52 24.46
N PRO A 314 1.59 2.44 23.66
CA PRO A 314 0.56 2.08 22.70
C PRO A 314 1.08 1.10 21.64
N VAL A 315 0.20 0.20 21.17
CA VAL A 315 0.52 -0.67 20.05
C VAL A 315 0.48 0.12 18.73
N ARG A 316 1.33 -0.31 17.79
CA ARG A 316 1.44 0.27 16.44
C ARG A 316 0.48 -0.38 15.43
N THR A 317 -0.26 -1.40 15.86
CA THR A 317 -1.10 -2.24 15.01
C THR A 317 -2.52 -1.69 14.92
N GLY A 318 -3.11 -1.77 13.71
CA GLY A 318 -4.50 -1.40 13.47
C GLY A 318 -4.63 -0.06 12.75
N GLY A 319 -4.75 -0.10 11.41
CA GLY A 319 -5.31 1.01 10.64
C GLY A 319 -4.41 2.22 10.40
N SER A 320 -3.08 2.09 10.44
CA SER A 320 -2.21 3.19 10.03
C SER A 320 -2.06 3.29 8.51
N THR A 321 -1.94 4.52 8.02
CA THR A 321 -1.61 4.82 6.63
C THR A 321 -0.26 5.52 6.54
N LEU A 322 0.46 5.26 5.44
CA LEU A 322 1.75 5.86 5.15
C LEU A 322 1.76 6.43 3.73
N ASP A 323 1.99 7.73 3.62
CA ASP A 323 2.29 8.38 2.35
C ASP A 323 3.78 8.78 2.29
N LEU A 324 4.49 8.21 1.33
CA LEU A 324 5.91 8.43 1.11
C LEU A 324 6.12 9.33 -0.12
N GLU A 325 6.52 10.58 0.11
CA GLU A 325 7.00 11.48 -0.95
C GLU A 325 8.53 11.48 -0.98
N LEU A 326 9.10 11.14 -2.13
CA LEU A 326 10.54 11.09 -2.35
C LEU A 326 10.94 12.11 -3.42
N GLU A 327 11.73 13.10 -3.03
CA GLU A 327 12.35 14.03 -3.96
C GLU A 327 13.85 13.78 -4.06
N LEU A 328 14.30 13.41 -5.26
CA LEU A 328 15.70 13.15 -5.56
C LEU A 328 16.23 14.21 -6.51
N ARG A 329 17.34 14.85 -6.13
CA ARG A 329 17.98 15.89 -6.90
C ARG A 329 19.46 15.57 -7.06
N GLN A 330 19.91 15.51 -8.30
CA GLN A 330 21.34 15.41 -8.55
C GLN A 330 22.01 16.76 -8.27
N SER A 331 23.14 16.74 -7.55
CA SER A 331 23.91 17.93 -7.15
C SER A 331 25.40 17.62 -7.24
N GLY A 332 26.01 17.94 -8.38
CA GLY A 332 27.41 17.56 -8.66
C GLY A 332 27.58 16.04 -8.70
N ASP A 333 28.53 15.51 -7.94
CA ASP A 333 28.75 14.07 -7.78
C ASP A 333 27.85 13.42 -6.71
N ARG A 334 26.87 14.15 -6.17
CA ARG A 334 25.97 13.68 -5.13
C ARG A 334 24.54 13.54 -5.63
N LEU A 335 23.81 12.61 -5.04
CA LEU A 335 22.37 12.51 -5.11
C LEU A 335 21.79 12.95 -3.77
N GLU A 336 21.16 14.12 -3.76
CA GLU A 336 20.42 14.63 -2.60
C GLU A 336 19.03 13.98 -2.60
N ARG A 337 18.62 13.44 -1.47
CA ARG A 337 17.33 12.78 -1.27
C ARG A 337 16.59 13.46 -0.13
N SER A 338 15.34 13.83 -0.38
CA SER A 338 14.40 14.28 0.63
C SER A 338 13.25 13.29 0.69
N SER A 339 13.19 12.53 1.77
CA SER A 339 12.12 11.57 2.06
C SER A 339 11.15 12.19 3.05
N THR A 340 9.89 12.34 2.65
CA THR A 340 8.84 12.91 3.48
C THR A 340 7.82 11.82 3.75
N LEU A 341 7.74 11.38 5.01
CA LEU A 341 6.80 10.39 5.50
C LEU A 341 5.62 11.13 6.11
N THR A 342 4.42 10.96 5.57
CA THR A 342 3.17 11.43 6.21
C THR A 342 2.47 10.21 6.79
N ILE A 343 2.29 10.21 8.11
CA ILE A 343 1.82 9.05 8.88
C ILE A 343 0.51 9.42 9.58
N ASP A 344 -0.47 8.51 9.51
CA ASP A 344 -1.77 8.65 10.18
C ASP A 344 -2.13 7.36 10.95
N GLY A 345 -2.99 7.47 11.97
CA GLY A 345 -3.52 6.34 12.74
C GLY A 345 -2.67 5.94 13.95
N ALA A 346 -2.63 4.64 14.26
CA ALA A 346 -2.03 4.08 15.48
C ALA A 346 -0.53 4.40 15.65
N VAL A 347 0.26 4.40 14.55
CA VAL A 347 1.69 4.74 14.60
C VAL A 347 1.91 6.18 15.04
N THR A 348 1.03 7.11 14.67
CA THR A 348 1.12 8.50 15.13
C THR A 348 0.91 8.61 16.64
N VAL A 349 -0.06 7.86 17.18
CA VAL A 349 -0.31 7.80 18.64
C VAL A 349 0.91 7.27 19.36
N TRP A 350 1.51 6.19 18.86
CA TRP A 350 2.75 5.62 19.41
C TRP A 350 3.91 6.62 19.40
N MET A 351 4.09 7.39 18.32
CA MET A 351 5.16 8.39 18.25
C MET A 351 4.93 9.56 19.19
N ARG A 352 3.69 10.04 19.28
CA ARG A 352 3.29 11.13 20.16
C ARG A 352 3.44 10.77 21.64
N TRP A 353 2.95 9.59 22.02
CA TRP A 353 3.16 9.04 23.37
C TRP A 353 4.66 8.83 23.66
N GLY A 354 5.40 8.34 22.66
CA GLY A 354 6.83 8.14 22.76
C GLY A 354 7.60 9.42 23.04
N LEU A 355 7.27 10.51 22.34
CA LEU A 355 7.83 11.85 22.54
C LEU A 355 7.60 12.34 23.98
N ASP A 356 6.35 12.25 24.47
CA ASP A 356 5.96 12.59 25.87
C ASP A 356 6.66 11.71 26.93
N ASN A 357 7.17 10.54 26.53
CA ASN A 357 7.86 9.59 27.41
C ASN A 357 9.38 9.54 27.19
N ILE A 358 9.96 10.46 26.40
CA ILE A 358 11.41 10.51 26.19
C ILE A 358 12.13 10.73 27.53
N GLY A 359 13.19 9.95 27.77
CA GLY A 359 13.97 10.01 28.99
C GLY A 359 13.33 9.32 30.20
N ASN A 360 12.19 8.64 30.01
CA ASN A 360 11.59 7.79 31.04
C ASN A 360 12.33 6.44 31.16
N ASP A 361 13.13 6.28 32.21
CA ASP A 361 13.90 5.06 32.47
C ASP A 361 13.03 3.87 32.96
N THR A 362 11.75 4.10 33.25
CA THR A 362 10.80 3.08 33.73
C THR A 362 10.09 2.32 32.60
N LEU A 363 10.31 2.74 31.34
CA LEU A 363 9.81 2.05 30.17
C LEU A 363 10.28 0.59 30.09
N ASP A 364 9.52 -0.25 29.39
CA ASP A 364 9.91 -1.64 29.19
C ASP A 364 11.29 -1.72 28.49
N SER A 365 12.08 -2.73 28.85
CA SER A 365 13.32 -3.07 28.14
C SER A 365 13.19 -3.29 26.65
N THR A 366 12.00 -3.66 26.16
CA THR A 366 11.73 -3.84 24.73
C THR A 366 11.26 -2.56 24.04
N SER A 367 10.97 -1.49 24.80
CA SER A 367 10.54 -0.21 24.25
C SER A 367 11.67 0.45 23.47
N TRP A 368 11.38 0.90 22.25
CA TRP A 368 12.35 1.64 21.45
C TRP A 368 12.68 3.01 22.08
N TRP A 369 11.67 3.68 22.65
CA TRP A 369 11.80 5.00 23.28
C TRP A 369 12.75 5.01 24.47
N ARG A 370 12.89 3.87 25.16
CA ARG A 370 13.83 3.71 26.27
C ARG A 370 15.30 3.89 25.85
N GLU A 371 15.63 3.57 24.60
CA GLU A 371 17.00 3.71 24.08
C GLU A 371 17.42 5.19 23.97
N ILE A 372 16.45 6.11 23.95
CA ILE A 372 16.64 7.56 23.87
C ILE A 372 16.86 8.14 25.28
N SER A 373 17.91 7.69 25.96
CA SER A 373 18.29 8.12 27.32
C SER A 373 19.38 9.21 27.34
N ALA A 374 20.01 9.49 26.20
CA ALA A 374 21.20 10.36 26.12
C ALA A 374 20.92 11.88 26.12
N GLY A 375 19.65 12.31 26.13
CA GLY A 375 19.22 13.71 25.93
C GLY A 375 18.77 14.47 27.18
N GLN A 376 18.80 13.89 28.38
CA GLN A 376 18.20 14.45 29.60
C GLN A 376 18.69 15.86 30.02
N SER A 377 19.71 16.43 29.38
CA SER A 377 20.22 17.76 29.77
C SER A 377 19.33 18.94 29.38
N SER A 378 18.36 18.77 28.47
CA SER A 378 17.46 19.83 27.99
C SER A 378 16.02 19.76 28.49
N LEU A 379 15.54 18.59 28.92
CA LEU A 379 14.18 18.39 29.40
C LEU A 379 14.08 18.73 30.90
N ILE A 380 13.07 19.52 31.28
CA ILE A 380 12.74 19.72 32.68
C ILE A 380 11.81 18.58 33.11
N ASN A 381 11.98 18.01 34.31
CA ASN A 381 11.13 16.91 34.81
C ASN A 381 9.61 17.22 34.81
N SER A 382 9.20 18.49 34.65
CA SER A 382 7.80 18.89 34.55
C SER A 382 7.23 18.82 33.12
N GLU A 383 8.09 18.66 32.11
CA GLU A 383 7.76 18.53 30.68
C GLU A 383 7.82 17.06 30.23
N ILE A 384 7.92 16.12 31.18
CA ILE A 384 7.98 14.68 30.90
C ILE A 384 6.67 14.09 31.41
N GLN A 385 5.96 13.35 30.56
CA GLN A 385 4.67 12.71 30.89
C GLN A 385 3.58 13.71 31.31
N ASP A 386 3.58 14.92 30.75
CA ASP A 386 2.52 15.90 30.99
C ASP A 386 1.37 15.76 29.98
N GLY A 387 1.55 14.91 28.96
CA GLY A 387 0.55 14.59 27.93
C GLY A 387 0.56 15.56 26.73
N GLU A 388 1.34 16.64 26.80
CA GLU A 388 1.51 17.58 25.70
C GLU A 388 2.94 17.54 25.18
N ILE A 389 3.08 17.40 23.87
CA ILE A 389 4.40 17.30 23.25
C ILE A 389 4.98 18.69 23.09
N SER A 390 6.16 18.88 23.67
CA SER A 390 6.92 20.11 23.61
C SER A 390 7.94 20.11 22.47
N ASP A 391 8.31 21.32 22.01
CA ASP A 391 9.41 21.49 21.04
C ASP A 391 10.74 20.91 21.55
N ALA A 392 10.93 20.83 22.88
CA ALA A 392 12.11 20.27 23.49
C ALA A 392 12.21 18.75 23.29
N GLU A 393 11.10 18.02 23.38
CA GLU A 393 11.05 16.57 23.16
C GLU A 393 11.28 16.22 21.69
N ILE A 394 10.66 16.97 20.78
CA ILE A 394 10.90 16.86 19.33
C ILE A 394 12.39 17.05 19.04
N GLN A 395 13.00 18.10 19.61
CA GLN A 395 14.41 18.39 19.42
C GLN A 395 15.32 17.27 19.98
N VAL A 396 14.95 16.62 21.09
CA VAL A 396 15.73 15.47 21.61
C VAL A 396 15.69 14.29 20.64
N LEU A 397 14.52 13.97 20.08
CA LEU A 397 14.39 12.92 19.08
C LEU A 397 15.18 13.25 17.81
N GLU A 398 15.01 14.44 17.25
CA GLU A 398 15.75 14.88 16.05
C GLU A 398 17.26 14.79 16.26
N ASN A 399 17.76 15.28 17.40
CA ASN A 399 19.18 15.18 17.73
C ASN A 399 19.65 13.73 17.84
N HIS A 400 18.83 12.84 18.42
CA HIS A 400 19.15 11.42 18.51
C HIS A 400 19.26 10.78 17.11
N LEU A 401 18.28 11.06 16.23
CA LEU A 401 18.24 10.54 14.86
C LEU A 401 19.39 11.09 13.99
N ILE A 402 19.75 12.36 14.15
CA ILE A 402 20.84 13.01 13.40
C ILE A 402 22.23 12.58 13.93
N SER A 403 22.33 12.18 15.20
CA SER A 403 23.63 11.86 15.82
C SER A 403 24.38 10.70 15.17
N SER A 404 23.66 9.76 14.55
CA SER A 404 24.23 8.62 13.84
C SER A 404 23.27 8.12 12.75
N PRO A 405 23.75 7.86 11.52
CA PRO A 405 22.95 7.19 10.49
C PRO A 405 22.35 5.85 10.95
N GLN A 406 23.02 5.15 11.88
CA GLN A 406 22.52 3.89 12.45
C GLN A 406 21.29 4.09 13.35
N ASN A 407 21.21 5.20 14.10
CA ASN A 407 20.06 5.48 14.95
C ASN A 407 18.82 5.78 14.09
N LEU A 408 19.02 6.55 13.01
CA LEU A 408 17.97 6.81 12.03
C LEU A 408 17.52 5.52 11.33
N ALA A 409 18.46 4.65 10.95
CA ALA A 409 18.13 3.36 10.35
C ALA A 409 17.37 2.46 11.32
N ASP A 410 17.81 2.37 12.58
CA ASP A 410 17.13 1.61 13.63
C ASP A 410 15.70 2.12 13.89
N PHE A 411 15.51 3.44 13.91
CA PHE A 411 14.17 4.04 14.00
C PHE A 411 13.26 3.62 12.84
N LEU A 412 13.74 3.70 11.60
CA LEU A 412 12.97 3.28 10.43
C LEU A 412 12.69 1.77 10.46
N ASP A 413 13.71 0.97 10.71
CA ASP A 413 13.68 -0.49 10.63
C ASP A 413 12.90 -1.16 11.77
N ARG A 414 13.15 -0.76 13.03
CA ARG A 414 12.51 -1.34 14.23
C ARG A 414 11.35 -0.52 14.75
N GLY A 415 11.45 0.81 14.68
CA GLY A 415 10.39 1.72 15.14
C GLY A 415 9.19 1.70 14.19
N LEU A 416 9.44 1.98 12.91
CA LEU A 416 8.38 2.11 11.89
C LEU A 416 8.21 0.87 11.00
N ALA A 417 9.09 -0.12 11.12
CA ALA A 417 9.10 -1.31 10.28
C ALA A 417 9.14 -0.99 8.77
N LEU A 418 9.96 0.00 8.42
CA LEU A 418 10.29 0.45 7.08
C LEU A 418 11.74 0.09 6.75
N ASP A 419 12.03 -0.33 5.52
CA ASP A 419 13.40 -0.59 5.09
C ASP A 419 14.17 0.74 5.03
N SER A 420 15.10 0.90 5.97
CA SER A 420 15.92 2.10 6.06
C SER A 420 16.73 2.36 4.80
N THR A 421 17.20 1.33 4.10
CA THR A 421 17.99 1.49 2.87
C THR A 421 17.13 2.03 1.73
N ALA A 422 15.90 1.53 1.61
CA ALA A 422 14.94 2.01 0.60
C ALA A 422 14.51 3.47 0.87
N ILE A 423 14.32 3.85 2.14
CA ILE A 423 13.92 5.23 2.51
C ILE A 423 15.10 6.20 2.40
N LEU A 424 16.29 5.81 2.83
CA LEU A 424 17.49 6.67 2.86
C LEU A 424 18.25 6.69 1.52
N GLY A 425 18.00 5.71 0.66
CA GLY A 425 18.62 5.56 -0.67
C GLY A 425 19.99 4.90 -0.69
N ALA A 426 20.55 4.59 0.48
CA ALA A 426 21.80 3.84 0.63
C ALA A 426 21.89 3.25 2.05
N THR A 427 22.88 2.39 2.27
CA THR A 427 23.11 1.86 3.62
C THR A 427 23.59 2.97 4.56
N PRO A 428 23.37 2.86 5.88
CA PRO A 428 23.78 3.89 6.84
C PRO A 428 25.27 4.26 6.80
N PHE A 429 26.12 3.36 6.29
CA PHE A 429 27.56 3.58 6.14
C PHE A 429 27.93 4.38 4.88
N ASP A 430 27.07 4.36 3.87
CA ASP A 430 27.30 4.99 2.56
C ASP A 430 26.66 6.39 2.48
N ILE A 431 25.89 6.79 3.50
CA ILE A 431 25.34 8.13 3.61
C ILE A 431 26.48 9.09 3.94
N GLU A 432 26.63 10.12 3.11
CA GLU A 432 27.62 11.16 3.32
C GLU A 432 26.98 12.52 3.57
N GLY A 433 27.60 13.32 4.45
CA GLY A 433 27.16 14.67 4.76
C GLY A 433 26.34 14.73 6.05
N ALA A 434 25.77 15.92 6.31
CA ALA A 434 24.88 16.10 7.45
C ALA A 434 23.51 15.51 7.11
N ILE A 435 23.04 14.60 7.96
CA ILE A 435 21.64 14.16 7.97
C ILE A 435 20.83 15.30 8.58
N ASN A 436 19.70 15.63 7.98
CA ASN A 436 18.71 16.51 8.57
C ASN A 436 17.42 15.73 8.75
N VAL A 437 16.86 15.77 9.95
CA VAL A 437 15.55 15.19 10.28
C VAL A 437 14.73 16.31 10.90
N ASP A 438 13.51 16.47 10.39
CA ASP A 438 12.54 17.47 10.83
C ASP A 438 11.20 16.75 11.08
N ILE A 439 10.67 16.88 12.28
CA ILE A 439 9.43 16.23 12.70
C ILE A 439 8.36 17.30 12.94
N ASP A 440 7.31 17.26 12.13
CA ASP A 440 6.19 18.18 12.20
C ASP A 440 4.93 17.45 12.69
N LEU A 441 4.51 17.77 13.91
CA LEU A 441 3.27 17.26 14.52
C LEU A 441 2.01 17.96 14.01
N ARG A 442 2.16 18.93 13.09
CA ARG A 442 1.10 19.77 12.54
C ARG A 442 0.40 20.55 13.66
N ASP A 443 -0.90 20.82 13.54
CA ASP A 443 -1.67 21.61 14.51
C ASP A 443 -2.12 20.81 15.75
N SER A 444 -1.38 19.78 16.14
CA SER A 444 -1.69 18.94 17.30
C SER A 444 -0.45 18.62 18.10
N TYR A 445 -0.44 18.96 19.37
CA TYR A 445 0.64 18.58 20.31
C TYR A 445 0.17 17.56 21.37
N GLU A 446 -1.10 17.20 21.36
CA GLU A 446 -1.66 16.15 22.22
C GLU A 446 -1.39 14.75 21.65
N VAL A 447 -1.43 13.74 22.53
CA VAL A 447 -1.40 12.32 22.14
C VAL A 447 -2.72 11.93 21.46
N LYS A 448 -2.75 12.03 20.12
CA LYS A 448 -3.89 11.63 19.29
C LYS A 448 -3.47 11.08 17.93
N SER A 449 -4.41 10.48 17.19
CA SER A 449 -4.11 9.82 15.90
C SER A 449 -3.89 10.77 14.73
N SER A 450 -4.04 12.09 14.91
CA SER A 450 -3.93 13.08 13.82
C SER A 450 -2.61 13.00 13.04
N PRO A 451 -2.63 13.17 11.71
CA PRO A 451 -1.45 12.98 10.88
C PRO A 451 -0.23 13.80 11.34
N LEU A 452 0.96 13.23 11.20
CA LEU A 452 2.23 13.93 11.37
C LEU A 452 3.15 13.69 10.18
N GLN A 453 4.16 14.54 10.03
CA GLN A 453 5.14 14.46 8.97
C GLN A 453 6.57 14.30 9.53
N ILE A 454 7.34 13.38 8.93
CA ILE A 454 8.77 13.24 9.18
C ILE A 454 9.51 13.50 7.87
N ARG A 455 10.36 14.52 7.84
CA ARG A 455 11.17 14.86 6.69
C ARG A 455 12.64 14.52 6.96
N ILE A 456 13.20 13.68 6.10
CA ILE A 456 14.57 13.19 6.20
C ILE A 456 15.33 13.64 4.96
N GLN A 457 16.46 14.30 5.15
CA GLN A 457 17.35 14.70 4.07
C GLN A 457 18.69 13.97 4.19
N THR A 458 19.05 13.24 3.14
CA THR A 458 20.33 12.54 3.00
C THR A 458 21.01 12.91 1.69
N ALA A 459 22.30 12.62 1.60
CA ALA A 459 23.04 12.70 0.36
C ALA A 459 23.95 11.48 0.20
N THR A 460 24.04 10.95 -1.02
CA THR A 460 24.89 9.80 -1.36
C THR A 460 25.79 10.16 -2.54
N ILE A 461 26.96 9.54 -2.64
CA ILE A 461 27.84 9.73 -3.81
C ILE A 461 27.30 8.90 -4.98
N LEU A 462 27.24 9.53 -6.16
CA LEU A 462 26.98 8.86 -7.42
C LEU A 462 28.26 8.13 -7.87
N GLU A 463 28.42 6.88 -7.44
CA GLU A 463 29.43 6.00 -8.03
C GLU A 463 28.97 5.49 -9.40
N GLY A 464 29.93 5.20 -10.29
CA GLY A 464 29.61 4.66 -11.62
C GLY A 464 28.97 3.27 -11.50
N GLY A 465 27.68 3.15 -11.81
CA GLY A 465 26.93 1.91 -11.65
C GLY A 465 25.42 2.12 -11.70
N GLU A 466 24.65 1.10 -11.34
CA GLU A 466 23.21 1.23 -11.11
C GLU A 466 22.97 1.69 -9.67
N ILE A 467 22.06 2.63 -9.49
CA ILE A 467 21.68 3.19 -8.19
C ILE A 467 20.19 2.93 -7.99
N THR A 468 19.82 2.39 -6.83
CA THR A 468 18.41 2.19 -6.49
C THR A 468 17.77 3.56 -6.22
N MET A 469 16.75 3.92 -7.00
CA MET A 469 15.94 5.11 -6.75
C MET A 469 14.95 4.84 -5.61
N ILE A 470 14.20 3.75 -5.72
CA ILE A 470 13.27 3.27 -4.71
C ILE A 470 13.01 1.79 -4.95
N GLU A 471 12.78 1.04 -3.89
CA GLU A 471 12.36 -0.35 -3.91
C GLU A 471 11.35 -0.59 -2.79
N THR A 472 10.81 -1.81 -2.68
CA THR A 472 9.90 -2.18 -1.60
C THR A 472 10.47 -1.74 -0.25
N PHE A 473 9.74 -0.87 0.42
CA PHE A 473 10.18 -0.22 1.64
C PHE A 473 9.38 -0.64 2.88
N ILE A 474 8.33 -1.46 2.72
CA ILE A 474 7.62 -2.07 3.84
C ILE A 474 8.28 -3.41 4.17
N ARG A 475 8.72 -3.58 5.43
CA ARG A 475 9.31 -4.85 5.86
C ARG A 475 8.21 -5.86 6.16
N SER A 476 8.52 -7.16 6.06
CA SER A 476 7.65 -8.22 6.57
C SER A 476 7.48 -8.06 8.09
N GLN A 477 6.23 -8.05 8.56
CA GLN A 477 5.87 -7.82 9.95
C GLN A 477 5.01 -8.98 10.45
N SER A 478 5.21 -9.41 11.70
CA SER A 478 4.34 -10.41 12.34
C SER A 478 2.95 -9.87 12.66
N LYS A 479 2.82 -8.55 12.82
CA LYS A 479 1.54 -7.84 12.97
C LYS A 479 1.54 -6.63 12.04
N THR A 480 0.45 -6.41 11.32
CA THR A 480 0.35 -5.36 10.29
C THR A 480 0.26 -3.97 10.92
N TYR A 481 1.28 -3.13 10.71
CA TYR A 481 1.26 -1.71 11.07
C TYR A 481 0.56 -0.91 9.97
N TRP A 482 0.93 -1.15 8.71
CA TRP A 482 0.52 -0.36 7.56
C TRP A 482 -0.64 -1.02 6.80
N THR A 483 -1.80 -0.38 6.84
CA THR A 483 -3.02 -0.83 6.14
C THR A 483 -3.21 -0.14 4.79
N GLY A 484 -2.80 1.13 4.68
CA GLY A 484 -2.74 1.89 3.42
C GLY A 484 -1.33 2.42 3.20
N VAL A 485 -0.80 2.29 1.99
CA VAL A 485 0.53 2.78 1.62
C VAL A 485 0.46 3.46 0.26
N THR A 486 0.99 4.68 0.16
CA THR A 486 1.12 5.43 -1.09
C THR A 486 2.55 5.88 -1.33
N LEU A 487 2.92 6.04 -2.60
CA LEU A 487 4.24 6.48 -3.03
C LEU A 487 4.12 7.57 -4.10
N ASP A 488 4.84 8.68 -3.91
CA ASP A 488 5.14 9.67 -4.94
C ASP A 488 6.65 9.92 -4.98
N ALA A 489 7.35 9.28 -5.92
CA ALA A 489 8.78 9.42 -6.07
C ALA A 489 9.16 10.16 -7.35
N ARG A 490 9.98 11.19 -7.20
CA ARG A 490 10.40 12.11 -8.26
C ARG A 490 11.90 12.28 -8.23
N LEU A 491 12.54 11.98 -9.36
CA LEU A 491 13.95 12.29 -9.60
C LEU A 491 14.05 13.42 -10.60
N SER A 492 14.90 14.41 -10.33
CA SER A 492 15.26 15.47 -11.28
C SER A 492 16.76 15.61 -11.41
N THR A 493 17.26 15.59 -12.65
CA THR A 493 18.69 15.73 -12.93
C THR A 493 19.10 17.17 -13.20
N ASN A 494 20.41 17.42 -13.08
CA ASN A 494 21.00 18.69 -13.47
C ASN A 494 21.27 18.76 -14.99
N PRO A 495 21.46 19.97 -15.55
CA PRO A 495 21.75 20.15 -16.98
C PRO A 495 22.99 19.41 -17.49
N THR A 496 23.98 19.21 -16.62
CA THR A 496 25.31 18.71 -16.99
C THR A 496 25.50 17.21 -16.76
N GLN A 497 24.56 16.54 -16.11
CA GLN A 497 24.61 15.10 -15.84
C GLN A 497 23.23 14.51 -16.09
N GLY A 498 23.17 13.49 -16.94
CA GLY A 498 21.92 12.82 -17.30
C GLY A 498 21.82 11.41 -16.71
N ILE A 499 20.76 10.73 -17.10
CA ILE A 499 20.49 9.31 -16.84
C ILE A 499 20.67 8.57 -18.16
N ALA A 500 21.48 7.51 -18.16
CA ALA A 500 21.68 6.62 -19.31
C ALA A 500 20.52 5.63 -19.48
N GLY A 501 19.87 5.25 -18.37
CA GLY A 501 18.73 4.33 -18.37
C GLY A 501 18.00 4.33 -17.03
N VAL A 502 16.71 4.00 -17.11
CA VAL A 502 15.86 3.74 -15.95
C VAL A 502 15.30 2.34 -16.14
N TYR A 503 15.44 1.50 -15.13
CA TYR A 503 14.89 0.15 -15.10
C TYR A 503 13.90 0.05 -13.95
N GLY A 504 12.67 -0.32 -14.26
CA GLY A 504 11.63 -0.59 -13.29
C GLY A 504 11.22 -2.05 -13.36
N ASP A 505 11.09 -2.69 -12.21
CA ASP A 505 10.53 -4.02 -12.03
C ASP A 505 9.37 -3.95 -11.03
N GLY A 506 8.29 -4.69 -11.32
CA GLY A 506 7.09 -4.69 -10.48
C GLY A 506 6.37 -3.34 -10.34
N ILE A 507 6.71 -2.29 -11.12
CA ILE A 507 6.02 -0.99 -11.05
C ILE A 507 6.14 -0.20 -12.36
N ASP A 508 5.09 0.55 -12.69
CA ASP A 508 5.08 1.49 -13.80
C ASP A 508 5.85 2.77 -13.45
N TYR A 509 6.65 3.26 -14.39
CA TYR A 509 7.40 4.51 -14.26
C TYR A 509 7.28 5.38 -15.50
N SER A 510 7.40 6.69 -15.32
CA SER A 510 7.45 7.66 -16.41
C SER A 510 8.80 8.36 -16.43
N TYR A 511 9.48 8.33 -17.58
CA TYR A 511 10.75 9.03 -17.81
C TYR A 511 10.61 10.07 -18.90
N LEU A 512 10.89 11.34 -18.57
CA LEU A 512 10.68 12.49 -19.45
C LEU A 512 11.83 13.48 -19.35
N ARG A 513 12.25 14.07 -20.49
CA ARG A 513 13.14 15.24 -20.53
C ARG A 513 12.34 16.51 -20.74
N TYR A 514 12.48 17.45 -19.81
CA TYR A 514 11.92 18.80 -19.94
C TYR A 514 13.04 19.81 -20.11
N GLY A 515 13.28 20.22 -21.35
CA GLY A 515 14.32 21.18 -21.69
C GLY A 515 15.71 20.61 -21.39
N ILE A 516 16.30 21.03 -20.27
CA ILE A 516 17.67 20.67 -19.86
C ILE A 516 17.69 19.80 -18.61
N SER A 517 16.56 19.35 -18.08
CA SER A 517 16.52 18.37 -16.99
C SER A 517 15.83 17.09 -17.45
N GLU A 518 16.22 15.98 -16.84
CA GLU A 518 15.55 14.70 -16.97
C GLU A 518 14.80 14.41 -15.69
N ASN A 519 13.59 13.86 -15.81
CA ASN A 519 12.72 13.59 -14.68
C ASN A 519 12.18 12.16 -14.75
N VAL A 520 12.23 11.47 -13.62
CA VAL A 520 11.64 10.13 -13.43
C VAL A 520 10.55 10.25 -12.40
N TYR A 521 9.37 9.71 -12.70
CA TYR A 521 8.21 9.68 -11.82
C TYR A 521 7.79 8.23 -11.59
N VAL A 522 7.58 7.87 -10.33
CA VAL A 522 7.10 6.56 -9.89
C VAL A 522 6.01 6.81 -8.86
N THR A 523 4.82 6.27 -9.08
CA THR A 523 3.66 6.53 -8.22
C THR A 523 2.78 5.30 -8.10
N PHE A 524 2.28 5.00 -6.90
CA PHE A 524 1.18 4.06 -6.70
C PHE A 524 0.26 4.53 -5.56
N GLY A 525 -1.02 4.17 -5.67
CA GLY A 525 -2.03 4.41 -4.64
C GLY A 525 -2.25 3.17 -3.76
N GLU A 526 -3.11 3.30 -2.75
CA GLU A 526 -3.35 2.24 -1.75
C GLU A 526 -3.81 0.91 -2.38
N ASP A 527 -4.67 0.97 -3.40
CA ASP A 527 -5.25 -0.21 -4.07
C ASP A 527 -4.28 -0.93 -5.03
N ASP A 528 -3.22 -0.25 -5.46
CA ASP A 528 -2.25 -0.73 -6.46
C ASP A 528 -0.92 -1.17 -5.81
N ARG A 529 -0.94 -1.50 -4.51
CA ARG A 529 0.25 -1.88 -3.75
C ARG A 529 0.85 -3.18 -4.31
N ASN A 530 2.03 -3.09 -4.91
CA ASN A 530 2.83 -4.26 -5.27
C ASN A 530 3.72 -4.69 -4.11
N GLU A 531 3.74 -6.00 -3.84
CA GLU A 531 4.49 -6.59 -2.72
C GLU A 531 6.00 -6.59 -2.97
N ASP A 532 6.42 -6.62 -4.24
CA ASP A 532 7.82 -6.54 -4.65
C ASP A 532 7.97 -5.61 -5.86
N PHE A 533 8.70 -4.51 -5.70
CA PHE A 533 9.01 -3.58 -6.78
C PHE A 533 10.38 -2.94 -6.58
N ARG A 534 11.00 -2.55 -7.70
CA ARG A 534 12.31 -1.89 -7.69
C ARG A 534 12.50 -1.00 -8.90
N VAL A 535 12.95 0.23 -8.66
CA VAL A 535 13.33 1.18 -9.70
C VAL A 535 14.79 1.57 -9.51
N THR A 536 15.60 1.29 -10.52
CA THR A 536 17.01 1.66 -10.57
C THR A 536 17.29 2.66 -11.69
N ILE A 537 18.26 3.53 -11.43
CA ILE A 537 18.74 4.54 -12.38
C ILE A 537 20.20 4.26 -12.68
N THR A 538 20.60 4.44 -13.94
CA THR A 538 22.00 4.38 -14.35
C THR A 538 22.46 5.80 -14.70
N PRO A 539 23.37 6.42 -13.94
CA PRO A 539 23.92 7.72 -14.28
C PRO A 539 24.63 7.70 -15.65
N ALA A 540 24.63 8.84 -16.33
CA ALA A 540 25.32 9.01 -17.60
C ALA A 540 26.84 8.86 -17.45
N ASN A 541 27.43 7.94 -18.22
CA ASN A 541 28.88 7.75 -18.30
C ASN A 541 29.55 8.64 -19.35
N SER A 542 28.78 9.26 -20.25
CA SER A 542 29.25 10.15 -21.31
C SER A 542 28.75 11.56 -21.12
N ILE A 543 29.59 12.53 -21.47
CA ILE A 543 29.20 13.95 -21.52
C ILE A 543 28.10 14.23 -22.56
N THR A 544 27.96 13.37 -23.57
CA THR A 544 26.91 13.50 -24.61
C THR A 544 25.54 13.10 -24.11
N ASP A 545 25.47 12.30 -23.04
CA ASP A 545 24.23 11.85 -22.42
C ASP A 545 23.69 12.89 -21.44
N ALA A 546 24.47 13.94 -21.13
CA ALA A 546 23.98 15.08 -20.38
C ALA A 546 22.89 15.83 -21.17
N PRO A 547 21.75 16.17 -20.55
CA PRO A 547 20.60 16.74 -21.25
C PRO A 547 20.94 18.07 -21.96
N LEU A 548 21.72 18.96 -21.33
CA LEU A 548 22.12 20.23 -21.96
C LEU A 548 23.01 20.01 -23.19
N ILE A 549 24.03 19.17 -23.05
CA ILE A 549 25.04 18.97 -24.11
C ILE A 549 24.43 18.16 -25.25
N GLY A 550 23.65 17.12 -24.93
CA GLY A 550 22.88 16.36 -25.90
C GLY A 550 21.91 17.25 -26.69
N LEU A 551 21.15 18.12 -26.01
CA LEU A 551 20.25 19.07 -26.66
C LEU A 551 20.99 20.05 -27.59
N ILE A 552 22.12 20.62 -27.14
CA ILE A 552 22.93 21.53 -27.96
C ILE A 552 23.44 20.81 -29.21
N LEU A 553 23.94 19.58 -29.07
CA LEU A 553 24.44 18.79 -30.20
C LEU A 553 23.33 18.45 -31.19
N LEU A 554 22.14 18.04 -30.72
CA LEU A 554 20.96 17.79 -31.56
C LEU A 554 20.51 19.06 -32.29
N LEU A 555 20.51 20.21 -31.64
CA LEU A 555 20.16 21.48 -32.28
C LEU A 555 21.19 21.91 -33.33
N ILE A 556 22.49 21.74 -33.04
CA ILE A 556 23.57 22.04 -33.99
C ILE A 556 23.51 21.11 -35.20
N GLY A 557 23.35 19.80 -34.99
CA GLY A 557 23.27 18.84 -36.09
C GLY A 557 22.04 19.06 -36.97
N MET A 558 20.90 19.42 -36.38
CA MET A 558 19.67 19.72 -37.13
C MET A 558 19.82 21.02 -37.91
N ALA A 559 20.46 22.03 -37.33
CA ALA A 559 20.79 23.28 -38.03
C ALA A 559 21.75 23.03 -39.19
N LEU A 560 22.79 22.21 -39.00
CA LEU A 560 23.73 21.83 -40.06
C LEU A 560 23.03 21.05 -41.17
N THR A 561 22.20 20.07 -40.81
CA THR A 561 21.37 19.29 -41.74
C THR A 561 20.47 20.21 -42.55
N PHE A 562 19.79 21.16 -41.91
CA PHE A 562 18.95 22.14 -42.58
C PHE A 562 19.77 23.02 -43.56
N ILE A 563 20.89 23.59 -43.11
CA ILE A 563 21.74 24.45 -43.95
C ILE A 563 22.28 23.70 -45.16
N LEU A 564 22.80 22.48 -44.96
CA LEU A 564 23.35 21.65 -46.03
C LEU A 564 22.27 21.24 -47.03
N MET A 565 21.10 20.80 -46.55
CA MET A 565 19.97 20.43 -47.42
C MET A 565 19.48 21.60 -48.28
N PHE A 566 19.34 22.78 -47.68
CA PHE A 566 18.95 23.99 -48.41
C PHE A 566 20.02 24.45 -49.41
N ARG A 567 21.30 24.23 -49.09
CA ARG A 567 22.42 24.54 -49.99
C ARG A 567 22.45 23.60 -51.20
N ILE A 568 22.22 22.30 -51.01
CA ILE A 568 22.17 21.31 -52.09
C ILE A 568 20.92 21.50 -52.98
N THR A 569 19.79 21.89 -52.39
CA THR A 569 18.53 22.16 -53.13
C THR A 569 18.51 23.50 -53.87
N LYS A 570 19.62 24.24 -53.97
CA LYS A 570 19.66 25.55 -54.67
C LYS A 570 19.07 25.50 -56.09
N ASN A 571 19.22 24.37 -56.79
CA ASN A 571 18.75 24.18 -58.17
C ASN A 571 17.53 23.24 -58.29
N ARG A 572 16.88 22.86 -57.17
CA ARG A 572 15.75 21.90 -57.12
C ARG A 572 14.58 22.45 -56.31
N MET A 573 13.42 21.79 -56.36
CA MET A 573 12.27 22.19 -55.53
C MET A 573 12.58 21.94 -54.05
N ARG A 574 12.39 22.97 -53.21
CA ARG A 574 12.69 22.95 -51.76
C ARG A 574 11.56 22.39 -50.89
N ILE A 575 10.32 22.44 -51.39
CA ILE A 575 9.11 22.10 -50.61
C ILE A 575 9.16 20.67 -50.02
N PRO A 576 9.48 19.61 -50.77
CA PRO A 576 9.46 18.25 -50.21
C PRO A 576 10.48 18.06 -49.08
N VAL A 577 11.65 18.69 -49.24
CA VAL A 577 12.75 18.61 -48.26
C VAL A 577 12.42 19.43 -47.02
N ALA A 578 11.78 20.59 -47.18
CA ALA A 578 11.31 21.38 -46.05
C ALA A 578 10.26 20.61 -45.22
N ILE A 579 9.27 19.98 -45.87
CA ILE A 579 8.26 19.16 -45.17
C ILE A 579 8.92 18.01 -44.41
N TRP A 580 9.83 17.28 -45.06
CA TRP A 580 10.57 16.18 -44.42
C TRP A 580 11.33 16.63 -43.18
N LEU A 581 12.11 17.71 -43.29
CA LEU A 581 12.90 18.25 -42.19
C LEU A 581 12.01 18.73 -41.04
N THR A 582 10.86 19.34 -41.32
CA THR A 582 9.91 19.76 -40.28
C THR A 582 9.29 18.56 -39.56
N VAL A 583 8.84 17.55 -40.29
CA VAL A 583 8.21 16.35 -39.70
C VAL A 583 9.23 15.56 -38.88
N MET A 584 10.41 15.30 -39.43
CA MET A 584 11.45 14.56 -38.71
C MET A 584 12.05 15.37 -37.55
N GLY A 585 12.20 16.69 -37.71
CA GLY A 585 12.60 17.55 -36.60
C GLY A 585 11.59 17.50 -35.46
N ALA A 586 10.29 17.55 -35.75
CA ALA A 586 9.26 17.39 -34.73
C ALA A 586 9.31 15.99 -34.08
N ALA A 587 9.50 14.93 -34.87
CA ALA A 587 9.63 13.57 -34.36
C ALA A 587 10.84 13.41 -33.43
N VAL A 588 12.02 13.91 -33.82
CA VAL A 588 13.23 13.90 -32.98
C VAL A 588 13.02 14.69 -31.69
N SER A 589 12.36 15.86 -31.75
CA SER A 589 12.03 16.63 -30.55
C SER A 589 11.08 15.88 -29.62
N ILE A 590 10.09 15.15 -30.16
CA ILE A 590 9.18 14.32 -29.36
C ILE A 590 9.95 13.16 -28.70
N LEU A 591 10.81 12.46 -29.46
CA LEU A 591 11.65 11.38 -28.92
C LEU A 591 12.62 11.89 -27.85
N TYR A 592 13.12 13.12 -27.99
CA TYR A 592 13.93 13.77 -26.95
C TYR A 592 13.12 13.96 -25.66
N ILE A 593 11.88 14.45 -25.76
CA ILE A 593 10.99 14.64 -24.59
C ILE A 593 10.68 13.29 -23.91
N TYR A 594 10.51 12.20 -24.66
CA TYR A 594 10.33 10.86 -24.10
C TYR A 594 11.61 10.20 -23.55
N GLY A 595 12.70 10.96 -23.40
CA GLY A 595 13.91 10.46 -22.74
C GLY A 595 14.68 9.38 -23.52
N ILE A 596 14.40 9.15 -24.79
CA ILE A 596 15.11 8.12 -25.57
C ILE A 596 16.63 8.35 -25.51
N GLN A 597 17.42 7.28 -25.37
CA GLN A 597 18.88 7.36 -25.26
C GLN A 597 19.52 8.24 -26.35
N MET A 598 20.47 9.10 -25.98
CA MET A 598 21.03 10.11 -26.89
C MET A 598 21.68 9.49 -28.13
N ASN A 599 22.33 8.33 -28.01
CA ASN A 599 22.92 7.62 -29.15
C ASN A 599 21.87 7.25 -30.21
N LEU A 600 20.66 6.88 -29.81
CA LEU A 600 19.56 6.58 -30.71
C LEU A 600 19.02 7.86 -31.36
N LEU A 601 18.95 8.97 -30.61
CA LEU A 601 18.54 10.28 -31.13
C LEU A 601 19.52 10.81 -32.19
N PHE A 602 20.84 10.75 -31.92
CA PHE A 602 21.86 11.10 -32.92
C PHE A 602 21.79 10.20 -34.15
N GLY A 603 21.48 8.91 -33.96
CA GLY A 603 21.21 7.98 -35.07
C GLY A 603 20.01 8.40 -35.92
N ALA A 604 18.90 8.78 -35.28
CA ALA A 604 17.69 9.27 -35.96
C ALA A 604 17.93 10.58 -36.72
N GLU A 605 18.72 11.49 -36.15
CA GLU A 605 19.16 12.72 -36.80
C GLU A 605 20.03 12.43 -38.03
N GLY A 606 21.03 11.55 -37.91
CA GLY A 606 21.84 11.10 -39.04
C GLY A 606 21.01 10.43 -40.15
N GLY A 607 20.02 9.62 -39.77
CA GLY A 607 19.04 9.03 -40.68
C GLY A 607 18.19 10.08 -41.41
N THR A 608 17.79 11.14 -40.70
CA THR A 608 17.05 12.28 -41.27
C THR A 608 17.85 12.98 -42.35
N PHE A 609 19.16 13.16 -42.14
CA PHE A 609 20.07 13.70 -43.16
C PHE A 609 20.19 12.76 -44.38
N ILE A 610 20.41 11.46 -44.19
CA ILE A 610 20.56 10.51 -45.31
C ILE A 610 19.28 10.44 -46.16
N MET A 611 18.12 10.32 -45.52
CA MET A 611 16.84 10.30 -46.22
C MET A 611 16.54 11.64 -46.91
N GLY A 612 16.88 12.75 -46.26
CA GLY A 612 16.80 14.08 -46.88
C GLY A 612 17.61 14.13 -48.18
N LEU A 613 18.82 13.56 -48.22
CA LEU A 613 19.65 13.53 -49.44
C LEU A 613 18.94 12.76 -50.55
N LEU A 614 18.35 11.61 -50.25
CA LEU A 614 17.59 10.82 -51.22
C LEU A 614 16.40 11.61 -51.80
N ILE A 615 15.66 12.32 -50.95
CA ILE A 615 14.55 13.21 -51.36
C ILE A 615 15.08 14.34 -52.25
N VAL A 616 16.22 14.94 -51.91
CA VAL A 616 16.87 15.97 -52.75
C VAL A 616 17.24 15.42 -54.12
N PHE A 617 17.79 14.20 -54.19
CA PHE A 617 18.15 13.56 -55.45
C PHE A 617 16.94 13.18 -56.31
N ALA A 618 15.82 12.78 -55.70
CA ALA A 618 14.57 12.48 -56.37
C ALA A 618 13.75 13.73 -56.74
N SER A 619 13.93 14.85 -56.03
CA SER A 619 13.19 16.09 -56.24
C SER A 619 13.45 16.68 -57.64
N PRO A 620 12.44 17.15 -58.38
CA PRO A 620 12.65 17.72 -59.71
C PRO A 620 13.52 18.98 -59.65
N LYS A 621 14.36 19.17 -60.67
CA LYS A 621 15.13 20.42 -60.85
C LYS A 621 14.14 21.57 -61.09
N ASN A 622 14.41 22.74 -60.51
CA ASN A 622 13.58 23.92 -60.75
C ASN A 622 13.65 24.27 -62.25
N ARG A 623 12.54 24.06 -62.98
CA ARG A 623 12.32 24.67 -64.30
C ARG A 623 11.92 26.13 -64.10
N SER A 624 12.80 26.95 -63.53
CA SER A 624 12.58 28.39 -63.39
C SER A 624 13.47 29.19 -64.34
N ASN A 625 13.65 28.71 -65.58
CA ASN A 625 14.28 29.44 -66.68
C ASN A 625 13.87 28.93 -68.09
N HIS A 626 12.65 28.40 -68.25
CA HIS A 626 12.08 28.11 -69.58
C HIS A 626 10.64 28.63 -69.72
N LEU A 627 10.35 29.80 -69.14
CA LEU A 627 9.20 30.61 -69.57
C LEU A 627 9.61 31.86 -70.38
N SER A 628 10.87 31.92 -70.80
CA SER A 628 11.38 32.88 -71.79
C SER A 628 11.85 32.18 -73.07
N ASP A 629 11.32 30.98 -73.33
CA ASP A 629 11.44 30.32 -74.64
C ASP A 629 10.04 30.19 -75.25
N VAL A 630 9.30 31.31 -75.22
CA VAL A 630 8.50 31.65 -76.39
C VAL A 630 9.57 32.12 -77.38
N PRO A 631 9.78 31.44 -78.53
CA PRO A 631 10.61 32.05 -79.55
C PRO A 631 9.96 33.39 -79.84
N ASP A 632 10.74 34.47 -79.71
CA ASP A 632 10.39 35.77 -80.27
C ASP A 632 10.32 35.57 -81.79
N ARG A 633 9.22 34.97 -82.25
CA ARG A 633 8.82 35.08 -83.64
C ARG A 633 8.38 36.52 -83.74
N ASP A 634 9.21 37.35 -84.35
CA ASP A 634 8.78 38.59 -84.99
C ASP A 634 7.65 38.22 -85.96
N ILE A 635 6.41 38.18 -85.46
CA ILE A 635 5.23 37.93 -86.28
C ILE A 635 5.08 39.18 -87.11
N ALA A 636 5.43 39.11 -88.40
CA ALA A 636 5.32 40.24 -89.32
C ALA A 636 3.89 40.82 -89.27
N ILE A 637 3.80 42.14 -89.13
CA ILE A 637 2.52 42.84 -89.03
C ILE A 637 2.27 43.56 -90.35
N ILE A 638 1.06 43.44 -90.89
CA ILE A 638 0.63 44.19 -92.08
C ILE A 638 -0.57 45.07 -91.76
N ASP A 639 -0.48 46.34 -92.12
CA ASP A 639 -1.57 47.29 -91.95
C ASP A 639 -2.62 47.12 -93.05
N CYS A 640 -3.89 47.07 -92.66
CA CYS A 640 -4.96 46.98 -93.64
C CYS A 640 -5.08 48.29 -94.43
N PRO A 641 -4.97 48.31 -95.77
CA PRO A 641 -4.99 49.54 -96.56
C PRO A 641 -6.33 50.29 -96.53
N LYS A 642 -7.39 49.69 -95.97
CA LYS A 642 -8.71 50.32 -95.86
C LYS A 642 -8.96 50.97 -94.49
N CYS A 643 -8.45 50.39 -93.41
CA CYS A 643 -8.74 50.86 -92.05
C CYS A 643 -7.49 51.10 -91.19
N ASN A 644 -6.29 50.99 -91.77
CA ASN A 644 -4.98 51.12 -91.11
C ASN A 644 -4.79 50.29 -89.84
N GLN A 645 -5.64 49.29 -89.62
CA GLN A 645 -5.52 48.38 -88.50
C GLN A 645 -4.41 47.38 -88.80
N SER A 646 -3.41 47.33 -87.92
CA SER A 646 -2.32 46.36 -87.92
C SER A 646 -2.85 44.94 -87.66
N ASN A 647 -2.57 44.00 -88.56
CA ASN A 647 -2.95 42.59 -88.39
C ASN A 647 -1.68 41.71 -88.38
N PRO A 648 -1.49 40.84 -87.37
CA PRO A 648 -0.36 39.93 -87.32
C PRO A 648 -0.51 38.81 -88.37
N VAL A 649 0.60 38.39 -88.97
CA VAL A 649 0.66 37.32 -89.98
C VAL A 649 1.24 36.04 -89.36
N PRO A 650 0.41 35.10 -88.88
CA PRO A 650 0.86 33.99 -88.05
C PRO A 650 1.53 32.83 -88.81
N SER A 651 1.59 32.86 -90.14
CA SER A 651 2.14 31.77 -90.97
C SER A 651 3.03 32.30 -92.09
N ASP A 652 4.08 31.55 -92.42
CA ASP A 652 5.02 31.82 -93.52
C ASP A 652 4.66 31.06 -94.81
N GLU A 653 3.64 30.18 -94.78
CA GLU A 653 3.11 29.56 -96.00
C GLU A 653 2.37 30.60 -96.85
N ARG A 654 2.58 30.56 -98.17
CA ARG A 654 1.96 31.46 -99.14
C ARG A 654 1.30 30.67 -100.27
N PRO A 655 0.15 31.11 -100.81
CA PRO A 655 -0.58 32.34 -100.48
C PRO A 655 -1.45 32.21 -99.21
N LEU A 656 -1.39 33.21 -98.32
CA LEU A 656 -2.12 33.24 -97.05
C LEU A 656 -3.30 34.22 -97.11
N ARG A 657 -4.48 33.77 -96.68
CA ARG A 657 -5.69 34.60 -96.62
C ARG A 657 -6.06 34.88 -95.17
N LEU A 658 -5.91 36.14 -94.74
CA LEU A 658 -6.24 36.61 -93.40
C LEU A 658 -7.40 37.60 -93.45
N LYS A 659 -8.36 37.52 -92.53
CA LYS A 659 -9.38 38.58 -92.38
C LYS A 659 -8.83 39.68 -91.49
N CYS A 660 -8.96 40.92 -91.93
CA CYS A 660 -8.61 42.07 -91.10
C CYS A 660 -9.55 42.15 -89.88
N GLY A 661 -8.98 42.29 -88.68
CA GLY A 661 -9.74 42.39 -87.42
C GLY A 661 -10.59 43.65 -87.31
N GLY A 662 -10.23 44.73 -88.01
CA GLY A 662 -10.96 46.00 -87.98
C GLY A 662 -12.16 46.06 -88.93
N CYS A 663 -11.97 45.71 -90.21
CA CYS A 663 -13.00 45.88 -91.24
C CYS A 663 -13.49 44.58 -91.90
N GLY A 664 -13.00 43.41 -91.45
CA GLY A 664 -13.44 42.09 -91.90
C GLY A 664 -13.07 41.69 -93.33
N ARG A 665 -12.35 42.55 -94.06
CA ARG A 665 -11.92 42.29 -95.44
C ARG A 665 -10.79 41.27 -95.47
N THR A 666 -10.77 40.41 -96.49
CA THR A 666 -9.73 39.39 -96.65
C THR A 666 -8.48 40.03 -97.27
N LEU A 667 -7.39 40.04 -96.51
CA LEU A 667 -6.03 40.35 -96.94
C LEU A 667 -5.42 39.08 -97.54
N LEU A 668 -4.95 39.18 -98.77
CA LEU A 668 -4.22 38.11 -99.44
C LEU A 668 -2.75 38.47 -99.42
N ILE A 669 -1.93 37.61 -98.82
CA ILE A 669 -0.48 37.77 -98.70
C ILE A 669 0.13 36.70 -99.59
N GLU A 670 0.82 37.13 -100.64
CA GLU A 670 1.55 36.27 -101.59
C GLU A 670 2.97 35.95 -101.13
#